data_AF-A0A938SA55-F1
#
_entry.id   AF-A0A938SA55-F1
#
_cell.length_a   1.000
_cell.length_b   1.000
_cell.length_c   1.000
_cell.angle_alpha   90.00
_cell.angle_beta   90.00
_cell.angle_gamma   90.00
#
_symmetry.space_group_name_H-M   'P 1'
#
loop_
_entity.id
_entity.type
_entity.pdbx_description
1 polymer ?
#
loop_
_entity_poly.entity_id
_entity_poly.type
_entity_poly.pdbx_seq_one_letter_code
_entity_poly.pdbx_strand_id
1 'polypeptide(L)'
;MNRAGFWPCLVVMGMLGAQGSAGVGEGVPPWWDGKWGCRLAVKVEPSPTPRRDFEVAARLQFAKLSWMLGEASVADTDSIQVVEWVDGHRWGAPVTREVVVEDGYHALAPRTPTESSGCVSVRWRVQGETAAGVTRRYYVYWRSLTEPFPIAEIPRSAVAEVKQAGVELGLAERAPEPALLKSFGRMKAHLAAASGDAGKDRARPFAMEALLPTHAFPESPAQLSAHIHAEPLAQDVSSLRLAVQLEPHAGRPLARAVVAPLTEPPWQLTASLPRLQPGSYRLRCELLRANGQRLASFLEFFRVVGAPKTAGQFALTLTEPAQAGREADVAQAGVPFPEGALRDPANVRLLDGKKESPSQWDTLATWKDGSVKWLFLTFPATLKAGESKRFTVEYGPKTHRMPTTGVSVEERAEGVTVDTGRLRFTVGRRPFCLLRDVAVDADHDGRYEPMPLEPSGQVFVVHESGTVYDAALGDAEVHVLERGPVRVALHVKGWHAANDGTRFCQFDLRLYAYAGKSHLRLLHTFIFTGEPEKDRIRSVGIRLRPARGSGAQVRFGGEFQTESFPCSAAPTLVQDDWNHFALTADGQAAREGQQAAGWIDLSDSRVGLQLGVRDFFQQFPKGLAAEAGSVTAYLWPPGKPMDLSFDPKGEEYPVDKATGVGKTHEALIHFHPSEPPEELARSLRAFEEPLVAAPSPEWSCASGALGAPGPLDPRNHPEIEEALSAMFDWDERMVGWPKEHSYGIWNFPELHYSWEGVWGRKRYWFNNEYGAAEGPWLMYLRSGDRKYLRFAERHSRHIMDVDTIHHRPDEPGNVGGQHTHSPKQHWGAVPNSAHTCLEYALHYYYLTGDPRGLDVALEHGAFFLAWWDAQRHAPAKVNWLDTRTWYNPLRALIPLYEATWDEKYLTAAKEIAELLLESGLAQNQGHFAHFGAKGLKRHAEATQDARIRNAFIALAAGFAQAPGLPGPSVYGFENMQYAYDLTGDRRFLEHGADSLRVAIHMVNRDPGDPCRDGEAGGWWS
;
A
#
# COMPACT_ATOMS: atom_id res chain seq x y z
N MET A 1 -15.49 16.07 -39.43
CA MET A 1 -15.50 16.37 -40.88
C MET A 1 -16.86 16.03 -41.47
N ASN A 2 -17.36 16.86 -42.38
CA ASN A 2 -18.74 16.89 -42.90
C ASN A 2 -18.82 16.18 -44.27
N ARG A 3 -19.67 15.14 -44.42
CA ARG A 3 -20.03 14.52 -45.72
C ARG A 3 -21.49 14.08 -45.75
N ALA A 4 -22.39 15.04 -45.59
CA ALA A 4 -23.76 15.04 -46.12
C ALA A 4 -24.17 16.52 -46.09
N GLY A 5 -24.78 17.05 -47.15
CA GLY A 5 -24.98 18.49 -47.39
C GLY A 5 -25.85 19.28 -46.38
N PHE A 6 -25.54 19.24 -45.10
CA PHE A 6 -26.13 20.06 -44.04
C PHE A 6 -25.25 21.29 -43.78
N TRP A 7 -25.75 22.46 -44.17
CA TRP A 7 -25.17 23.75 -43.77
C TRP A 7 -25.68 24.14 -42.38
N PRO A 8 -24.83 24.61 -41.46
CA PRO A 8 -25.22 24.85 -40.08
C PRO A 8 -26.20 26.03 -39.99
N CYS A 9 -27.44 25.76 -39.61
CA CYS A 9 -28.26 26.77 -38.94
C CYS A 9 -27.73 26.89 -37.51
N LEU A 10 -27.43 28.10 -37.05
CA LEU A 10 -27.05 28.32 -35.65
C LEU A 10 -28.27 27.99 -34.77
N VAL A 11 -28.21 26.86 -34.06
CA VAL A 11 -29.22 26.46 -33.07
C VAL A 11 -28.73 26.92 -31.71
N VAL A 12 -29.37 27.94 -31.14
CA VAL A 12 -29.13 28.34 -29.75
C VAL A 12 -30.13 27.59 -28.87
N MET A 13 -29.63 26.69 -28.03
CA MET A 13 -30.44 25.96 -27.04
C MET A 13 -30.59 26.83 -25.77
N GLY A 14 -31.83 27.08 -25.34
CA GLY A 14 -32.13 27.66 -24.03
C GLY A 14 -33.27 26.90 -23.38
N MET A 15 -33.08 26.41 -22.14
CA MET A 15 -34.12 25.69 -21.38
C MET A 15 -34.77 26.59 -20.34
N LEU A 16 -36.11 26.59 -20.29
CA LEU A 16 -36.89 27.07 -19.15
C LEU A 16 -37.14 25.88 -18.22
N GLY A 17 -36.63 25.96 -16.99
CA GLY A 17 -36.61 24.88 -16.00
C GLY A 17 -38.00 24.34 -15.63
N ALA A 18 -38.05 23.05 -15.31
CA ALA A 18 -39.21 22.39 -14.73
C ALA A 18 -39.15 22.53 -13.20
N GLN A 19 -39.74 23.59 -12.65
CA GLN A 19 -40.17 23.62 -11.25
C GLN A 19 -41.50 24.34 -11.14
N GLY A 20 -42.40 23.74 -10.35
CA GLY A 20 -43.56 24.32 -9.66
C GLY A 20 -44.31 25.48 -10.32
N SER A 21 -45.59 25.24 -10.63
CA SER A 21 -46.65 26.24 -10.84
C SER A 21 -46.32 27.71 -10.46
N ALA A 22 -45.77 28.48 -11.39
CA ALA A 22 -45.82 29.94 -11.41
C ALA A 22 -45.37 30.45 -12.80
N GLY A 23 -46.24 31.17 -13.51
CA GLY A 23 -45.93 31.83 -14.77
C GLY A 23 -46.75 31.34 -15.97
N VAL A 24 -48.06 31.58 -15.95
CA VAL A 24 -48.88 31.58 -17.16
C VAL A 24 -48.38 32.73 -18.05
N GLY A 25 -47.78 32.41 -19.19
CA GLY A 25 -47.28 33.40 -20.14
C GLY A 25 -47.09 32.89 -21.57
N GLU A 26 -46.78 31.62 -21.77
CA GLU A 26 -46.75 30.99 -23.10
C GLU A 26 -47.61 29.72 -23.02
N GLY A 27 -48.70 29.69 -23.81
CA GLY A 27 -49.77 28.70 -23.70
C GLY A 27 -49.28 27.27 -23.85
N VAL A 28 -50.14 26.31 -23.55
CA VAL A 28 -49.87 24.88 -23.78
C VAL A 28 -50.51 24.48 -25.12
N PRO A 29 -49.90 23.59 -25.93
CA PRO A 29 -50.55 23.08 -27.14
C PRO A 29 -51.93 22.46 -26.85
N PRO A 30 -52.95 22.64 -27.70
CA PRO A 30 -54.32 22.16 -27.44
C PRO A 30 -54.47 20.64 -27.23
N TRP A 31 -53.49 19.85 -27.68
CA TRP A 31 -53.46 18.39 -27.55
C TRP A 31 -52.76 17.90 -26.26
N TRP A 32 -52.19 18.80 -25.46
CA TRP A 32 -51.47 18.45 -24.23
C TRP A 32 -52.44 18.13 -23.09
N ASP A 33 -52.37 16.91 -22.58
CA ASP A 33 -53.27 16.35 -21.57
C ASP A 33 -52.70 16.40 -20.14
N GLY A 34 -51.59 17.12 -19.93
CA GLY A 34 -50.91 17.23 -18.63
C GLY A 34 -50.08 16.00 -18.24
N LYS A 35 -50.01 14.95 -19.08
CA LYS A 35 -49.20 13.73 -18.83
C LYS A 35 -47.82 13.74 -19.50
N TRP A 36 -47.38 14.87 -20.05
CA TRP A 36 -46.12 15.02 -20.78
C TRP A 36 -45.11 15.79 -19.92
N GLY A 37 -44.04 15.11 -19.50
CA GLY A 37 -43.14 15.61 -18.47
C GLY A 37 -41.95 16.45 -18.95
N CYS A 38 -41.61 16.47 -20.24
CA CYS A 38 -40.39 17.11 -20.70
C CYS A 38 -40.56 17.88 -22.02
N ARG A 39 -40.02 19.11 -22.08
CA ARG A 39 -40.05 19.98 -23.26
C ARG A 39 -38.67 20.58 -23.52
N LEU A 40 -38.24 20.59 -24.78
CA LEU A 40 -37.04 21.32 -25.23
C LEU A 40 -37.43 22.39 -26.23
N ALA A 41 -37.00 23.64 -25.99
CA ALA A 41 -37.16 24.73 -26.94
C ALA A 41 -35.97 24.77 -27.91
N VAL A 42 -36.26 24.74 -29.21
CA VAL A 42 -35.31 24.89 -30.31
C VAL A 42 -35.61 26.18 -31.05
N LYS A 43 -34.68 27.13 -30.99
CA LYS A 43 -34.78 28.41 -31.71
C LYS A 43 -34.00 28.33 -33.02
N VAL A 44 -34.67 28.63 -34.13
CA VAL A 44 -34.04 28.77 -35.45
C VAL A 44 -33.92 30.25 -35.77
N GLU A 45 -32.69 30.76 -35.78
CA GLU A 45 -32.39 32.17 -36.02
C GLU A 45 -32.48 32.55 -37.51
N PRO A 46 -32.72 33.84 -37.83
CA PRO A 46 -32.89 34.29 -39.20
C PRO A 46 -31.64 34.05 -40.06
N SER A 47 -31.81 33.49 -41.25
CA SER A 47 -30.76 33.40 -42.28
C SER A 47 -30.70 34.72 -43.08
N PRO A 48 -29.51 35.22 -43.47
CA PRO A 48 -29.37 36.43 -44.31
C PRO A 48 -30.02 36.28 -45.69
N THR A 49 -30.21 35.05 -46.15
CA THR A 49 -30.90 34.70 -47.41
C THR A 49 -32.21 33.99 -47.09
N PRO A 50 -33.34 34.36 -47.73
CA PRO A 50 -34.62 33.65 -47.57
C PRO A 50 -34.45 32.17 -47.92
N ARG A 51 -34.89 31.29 -47.02
CA ARG A 51 -34.90 29.84 -47.24
C ARG A 51 -36.34 29.37 -47.35
N ARG A 52 -36.59 28.53 -48.34
CA ARG A 52 -37.89 27.92 -48.63
C ARG A 52 -37.75 26.42 -48.43
N ASP A 53 -38.64 25.83 -47.66
CA ASP A 53 -38.72 24.39 -47.41
C ASP A 53 -37.39 23.73 -46.97
N PHE A 54 -36.96 24.00 -45.73
CA PHE A 54 -35.72 23.47 -45.16
C PHE A 54 -35.98 22.47 -44.02
N GLU A 55 -35.00 21.58 -43.77
CA GLU A 55 -35.07 20.59 -42.71
C GLU A 55 -34.26 21.03 -41.49
N VAL A 56 -34.80 20.77 -40.30
CA VAL A 56 -34.13 21.01 -39.02
C VAL A 56 -33.92 19.65 -38.35
N ALA A 57 -32.69 19.41 -37.89
CA ALA A 57 -32.33 18.24 -37.11
C ALA A 57 -31.87 18.67 -35.71
N ALA A 58 -32.50 18.13 -34.67
CA ALA A 58 -32.11 18.33 -33.28
C ALA A 58 -31.62 17.01 -32.68
N ARG A 59 -30.39 17.00 -32.17
CA ARG A 59 -29.77 15.82 -31.56
C ARG A 59 -29.93 15.87 -30.04
N LEU A 60 -30.68 14.91 -29.49
CA LEU A 60 -31.00 14.80 -28.06
C LEU A 60 -30.12 13.74 -27.40
N GLN A 61 -29.36 14.10 -26.37
CA GLN A 61 -28.54 13.16 -25.59
C GLN A 61 -29.17 12.96 -24.21
N PHE A 62 -29.73 11.77 -23.95
CA PHE A 62 -30.55 11.53 -22.75
C PHE A 62 -29.77 11.52 -21.44
N ALA A 63 -28.48 11.16 -21.46
CA ALA A 63 -27.62 11.18 -20.27
C ALA A 63 -27.50 12.60 -19.65
N LYS A 64 -27.39 13.65 -20.49
CA LYS A 64 -27.34 15.05 -20.02
C LYS A 64 -28.69 15.54 -19.48
N LEU A 65 -29.81 15.04 -20.01
CA LEU A 65 -31.16 15.37 -19.55
C LEU A 65 -31.45 14.79 -18.15
N SER A 66 -30.94 13.59 -17.82
CA SER A 66 -31.13 12.95 -16.50
C SER A 66 -30.49 13.72 -15.34
N TRP A 67 -29.33 14.35 -15.57
CA TRP A 67 -28.61 15.14 -14.56
C TRP A 67 -29.34 16.45 -14.20
N MET A 68 -30.11 17.02 -15.14
CA MET A 68 -30.83 18.28 -14.95
C MET A 68 -32.24 18.11 -14.34
N LEU A 69 -32.85 16.93 -14.50
CA LEU A 69 -34.22 16.65 -14.03
C LEU A 69 -34.27 15.85 -12.71
N GLY A 70 -33.12 15.38 -12.21
CA GLY A 70 -33.02 14.72 -10.91
C GLY A 70 -33.59 13.28 -10.85
N GLU A 71 -33.98 12.70 -11.99
CA GLU A 71 -34.52 11.34 -12.09
C GLU A 71 -33.99 10.62 -13.34
N ALA A 72 -33.84 9.30 -13.26
CA ALA A 72 -33.52 8.43 -14.39
C ALA A 72 -34.75 8.27 -15.30
N SER A 73 -35.09 9.31 -16.08
CA SER A 73 -36.23 9.28 -16.99
C SER A 73 -35.91 8.46 -18.25
N VAL A 74 -36.65 7.37 -18.48
CA VAL A 74 -36.66 6.67 -19.78
C VAL A 74 -37.65 7.41 -20.68
N ALA A 75 -37.21 7.89 -21.84
CA ALA A 75 -38.07 8.58 -22.79
C ALA A 75 -38.75 7.59 -23.75
N ASP A 76 -40.05 7.74 -23.95
CA ASP A 76 -40.77 7.05 -25.04
C ASP A 76 -40.46 7.77 -26.36
N THR A 77 -39.55 7.23 -27.15
CA THR A 77 -39.14 7.82 -28.43
C THR A 77 -40.27 7.88 -29.46
N ASP A 78 -41.25 6.98 -29.36
CA ASP A 78 -42.41 6.94 -30.27
C ASP A 78 -43.42 8.05 -29.94
N SER A 79 -43.30 8.66 -28.76
CA SER A 79 -44.13 9.78 -28.34
C SER A 79 -43.61 11.16 -28.77
N ILE A 80 -42.43 11.25 -29.41
CA ILE A 80 -41.79 12.55 -29.70
C ILE A 80 -42.64 13.40 -30.65
N GLN A 81 -43.02 14.60 -30.21
CA GLN A 81 -43.76 15.59 -30.99
C GLN A 81 -43.05 16.94 -31.03
N VAL A 82 -42.86 17.50 -32.22
CA VAL A 82 -42.30 18.83 -32.45
C VAL A 82 -43.44 19.74 -32.87
N VAL A 83 -43.60 20.85 -32.16
CA VAL A 83 -44.64 21.83 -32.45
C VAL A 83 -44.02 23.20 -32.65
N GLU A 84 -44.39 23.85 -33.74
CA GLU A 84 -44.01 25.23 -34.01
C GLU A 84 -44.84 26.20 -33.17
N TRP A 85 -44.18 27.21 -32.60
CA TRP A 85 -44.82 28.36 -31.99
C TRP A 85 -44.82 29.51 -33.00
N VAL A 86 -46.01 29.87 -33.49
CA VAL A 86 -46.20 30.84 -34.58
C VAL A 86 -46.64 32.18 -33.99
N ASP A 87 -45.96 33.26 -34.38
CA ASP A 87 -46.29 34.66 -34.12
C ASP A 87 -46.59 35.02 -32.66
N GLY A 88 -45.84 34.42 -31.72
CA GLY A 88 -45.86 34.78 -30.31
C GLY A 88 -47.13 34.42 -29.52
N HIS A 89 -48.17 33.89 -30.18
CA HIS A 89 -49.48 33.71 -29.56
C HIS A 89 -50.22 32.41 -29.92
N ARG A 90 -49.76 31.58 -30.87
CA ARG A 90 -50.48 30.36 -31.26
C ARG A 90 -49.56 29.16 -31.56
N TRP A 91 -49.95 27.99 -31.06
CA TRP A 91 -49.32 26.70 -31.40
C TRP A 91 -49.78 26.22 -32.78
N GLY A 92 -48.83 25.81 -33.62
CA GLY A 92 -49.11 25.07 -34.85
C GLY A 92 -49.55 23.62 -34.58
N ALA A 93 -49.91 22.89 -35.64
CA ALA A 93 -50.08 21.44 -35.55
C ALA A 93 -48.69 20.77 -35.35
N PRO A 94 -48.63 19.54 -34.77
CA PRO A 94 -47.39 18.77 -34.74
C PRO A 94 -46.80 18.60 -36.14
N VAL A 95 -45.52 18.90 -36.29
CA VAL A 95 -44.79 18.88 -37.57
C VAL A 95 -43.71 17.80 -37.63
N THR A 96 -43.58 16.95 -36.61
CA THR A 96 -42.66 15.80 -36.64
C THR A 96 -43.00 14.92 -37.83
N ARG A 97 -42.03 14.67 -38.71
CA ARG A 97 -42.19 13.74 -39.83
C ARG A 97 -41.32 12.51 -39.73
N GLU A 98 -40.16 12.60 -39.07
CA GLU A 98 -39.25 11.46 -38.92
C GLU A 98 -38.43 11.58 -37.63
N VAL A 99 -38.50 10.53 -36.81
CA VAL A 99 -37.61 10.36 -35.65
C VAL A 99 -36.58 9.33 -36.04
N VAL A 100 -35.32 9.75 -36.19
CA VAL A 100 -34.23 8.85 -36.54
C VAL A 100 -33.40 8.60 -35.28
N VAL A 101 -33.43 7.36 -34.81
CA VAL A 101 -32.54 6.92 -33.73
C VAL A 101 -31.22 6.50 -34.38
N GLU A 102 -30.15 7.25 -34.15
CA GLU A 102 -28.82 6.95 -34.71
C GLU A 102 -28.06 6.05 -33.72
N ASP A 103 -27.74 4.82 -34.18
CA ASP A 103 -26.99 3.70 -33.56
C ASP A 103 -26.75 3.67 -32.04
N GLY A 104 -27.19 2.56 -31.42
CA GLY A 104 -26.63 2.05 -30.17
C GLY A 104 -27.56 1.34 -29.17
N TYR A 105 -28.58 0.57 -29.57
CA TYR A 105 -29.22 -0.45 -28.70
C TYR A 105 -30.14 -1.40 -29.50
N HIS A 106 -29.91 -2.71 -29.48
CA HIS A 106 -30.92 -3.72 -29.82
C HIS A 106 -31.38 -4.41 -28.53
N ALA A 107 -32.70 -4.52 -28.40
CA ALA A 107 -33.47 -4.78 -27.19
C ALA A 107 -33.10 -6.05 -26.42
N LEU A 108 -32.85 -5.90 -25.12
CA LEU A 108 -33.24 -6.88 -24.10
C LEU A 108 -34.45 -6.33 -23.34
N ALA A 109 -35.43 -7.21 -23.13
CA ALA A 109 -36.78 -7.02 -22.62
C ALA A 109 -36.94 -6.09 -21.38
N PRO A 110 -38.14 -5.53 -21.13
CA PRO A 110 -38.36 -4.44 -20.19
C PRO A 110 -38.33 -4.92 -18.73
N ARG A 111 -37.15 -5.18 -18.13
CA ARG A 111 -37.05 -5.59 -16.71
C ARG A 111 -35.80 -5.14 -15.90
N THR A 112 -34.95 -4.24 -16.37
CA THR A 112 -33.82 -3.74 -15.56
C THR A 112 -33.49 -2.26 -15.84
N PRO A 113 -33.44 -1.39 -14.81
CA PRO A 113 -33.00 0.00 -14.95
C PRO A 113 -31.50 0.11 -14.64
N THR A 114 -30.65 -0.25 -15.61
CA THR A 114 -29.21 0.03 -15.54
C THR A 114 -28.69 0.31 -16.95
N GLU A 115 -28.12 1.51 -17.13
CA GLU A 115 -27.39 2.05 -18.30
C GLU A 115 -28.18 2.36 -19.59
N SER A 116 -28.21 3.65 -19.99
CA SER A 116 -28.46 4.05 -21.38
C SER A 116 -28.00 5.48 -21.69
N SER A 117 -26.88 5.65 -22.41
CA SER A 117 -26.54 6.92 -23.08
C SER A 117 -26.91 6.86 -24.56
N GLY A 118 -28.21 6.77 -24.85
CA GLY A 118 -28.74 6.83 -26.22
C GLY A 118 -28.83 8.27 -26.74
N CYS A 119 -28.69 8.44 -28.06
CA CYS A 119 -28.87 9.71 -28.73
C CYS A 119 -29.98 9.61 -29.77
N VAL A 120 -30.97 10.52 -29.73
CA VAL A 120 -32.08 10.55 -30.70
C VAL A 120 -32.00 11.82 -31.51
N SER A 121 -31.97 11.67 -32.84
CA SER A 121 -31.98 12.77 -33.79
C SER A 121 -33.41 12.96 -34.29
N VAL A 122 -34.05 14.03 -33.83
CA VAL A 122 -35.41 14.39 -34.26
C VAL A 122 -35.30 15.31 -35.48
N ARG A 123 -35.91 14.93 -36.60
CA ARG A 123 -35.89 15.71 -37.84
C ARG A 123 -37.29 16.14 -38.25
N TRP A 124 -37.44 17.40 -38.63
CA TRP A 124 -38.70 17.92 -39.16
C TRP A 124 -38.45 18.92 -40.28
N ARG A 125 -39.39 18.99 -41.23
CA ARG A 125 -39.33 19.92 -42.35
C ARG A 125 -40.17 21.15 -42.05
N VAL A 126 -39.55 22.31 -42.18
CA VAL A 126 -40.18 23.62 -42.07
C VAL A 126 -40.72 24.00 -43.45
N GLN A 127 -42.05 24.04 -43.61
CA GLN A 127 -42.69 24.39 -44.88
C GLN A 127 -42.96 25.91 -44.97
N GLY A 128 -42.74 26.48 -46.16
CA GLY A 128 -42.92 27.89 -46.44
C GLY A 128 -41.62 28.70 -46.42
N GLU A 129 -41.74 29.98 -46.75
CA GLU A 129 -40.61 30.92 -46.84
C GLU A 129 -40.38 31.55 -45.46
N THR A 130 -39.20 31.41 -44.87
CA THR A 130 -38.81 32.26 -43.73
C THR A 130 -38.42 33.63 -44.29
N ALA A 131 -39.28 34.62 -44.10
CA ALA A 131 -38.97 36.02 -44.39
C ALA A 131 -37.69 36.43 -43.65
N ALA A 132 -36.85 37.25 -44.30
CA ALA A 132 -35.62 37.76 -43.69
C ALA A 132 -35.95 38.48 -42.37
N GLY A 133 -35.30 38.06 -41.28
CA GLY A 133 -35.47 38.65 -39.94
C GLY A 133 -36.47 37.96 -39.00
N VAL A 134 -37.17 36.90 -39.43
CA VAL A 134 -38.14 36.18 -38.58
C VAL A 134 -37.49 34.98 -37.87
N THR A 135 -37.53 34.95 -36.54
CA THR A 135 -37.13 33.79 -35.73
C THR A 135 -38.29 32.81 -35.62
N ARG A 136 -38.05 31.52 -35.88
CA ARG A 136 -39.03 30.46 -35.61
C ARG A 136 -38.63 29.67 -34.37
N ARG A 137 -39.59 29.38 -33.49
CA ARG A 137 -39.38 28.57 -32.28
C ARG A 137 -40.15 27.26 -32.40
N TYR A 138 -39.46 26.17 -32.15
CA TYR A 138 -40.02 24.83 -32.10
C TYR A 138 -39.88 24.27 -30.71
N TYR A 139 -40.87 23.52 -30.26
CA TYR A 139 -40.85 22.86 -28.96
C TYR A 139 -40.97 21.35 -29.19
N VAL A 140 -39.99 20.61 -28.70
CA VAL A 140 -39.94 19.14 -28.77
C VAL A 140 -40.48 18.59 -27.44
N TYR A 141 -41.55 17.80 -27.52
CA TYR A 141 -42.23 17.14 -26.42
C TYR A 141 -42.01 15.63 -26.51
N TRP A 142 -41.91 14.97 -25.36
CA TRP A 142 -41.95 13.51 -25.26
C TRP A 142 -42.54 13.07 -23.92
N ARG A 143 -43.04 11.84 -23.87
CA ARG A 143 -43.51 11.19 -22.64
C ARG A 143 -42.35 10.57 -21.90
N SER A 144 -42.34 10.73 -20.58
CA SER A 144 -41.48 9.95 -19.70
C SER A 144 -42.19 8.62 -19.40
N LEU A 145 -41.46 7.51 -19.48
CA LEU A 145 -41.93 6.18 -19.07
C LEU A 145 -41.78 5.95 -17.55
N THR A 146 -41.18 6.90 -16.83
CA THR A 146 -41.16 6.89 -15.36
C THR A 146 -42.43 7.54 -14.81
N GLU A 147 -43.50 6.76 -14.69
CA GLU A 147 -44.49 7.04 -13.63
C GLU A 147 -43.89 6.63 -12.27
N PRO A 148 -44.22 7.33 -11.17
CA PRO A 148 -43.94 6.82 -9.84
C PRO A 148 -44.67 5.49 -9.70
N PHE A 149 -43.95 4.38 -9.50
CA PHE A 149 -44.54 3.08 -9.22
C PHE A 149 -45.65 3.24 -8.16
N PRO A 150 -46.93 3.01 -8.49
CA PRO A 150 -47.90 2.73 -7.46
C PRO A 150 -47.47 1.41 -6.84
N ILE A 151 -47.39 1.35 -5.51
CA ILE A 151 -47.28 0.09 -4.80
C ILE A 151 -48.60 -0.64 -5.03
N ALA A 152 -48.70 -1.40 -6.13
CA ALA A 152 -49.65 -2.48 -6.23
C ALA A 152 -49.28 -3.49 -5.16
N GLU A 153 -50.27 -3.94 -4.39
CA GLU A 153 -50.11 -5.03 -3.44
C GLU A 153 -49.32 -6.16 -4.08
N ILE A 154 -48.20 -6.48 -3.45
CA ILE A 154 -47.35 -7.60 -3.83
C ILE A 154 -48.24 -8.85 -3.78
N PRO A 155 -48.37 -9.62 -4.87
CA PRO A 155 -49.11 -10.87 -4.82
C PRO A 155 -48.54 -11.74 -3.71
N ARG A 156 -49.40 -12.39 -2.91
CA ARG A 156 -48.99 -13.28 -1.80
C ARG A 156 -47.96 -14.36 -2.20
N SER A 157 -47.71 -14.58 -3.49
CA SER A 157 -46.66 -15.46 -4.01
C SER A 157 -45.22 -14.95 -3.76
N ALA A 158 -44.97 -13.65 -3.58
CA ALA A 158 -43.60 -13.15 -3.28
C ALA A 158 -43.25 -13.18 -1.78
N VAL A 159 -44.20 -13.51 -0.90
CA VAL A 159 -43.92 -13.79 0.52
C VAL A 159 -43.34 -15.21 0.70
N ALA A 160 -43.46 -16.07 -0.30
CA ALA A 160 -42.93 -17.44 -0.26
C ALA A 160 -41.40 -17.52 -0.53
N GLU A 161 -40.80 -16.56 -1.23
CA GLU A 161 -39.35 -16.54 -1.50
C GLU A 161 -38.51 -16.08 -0.29
N VAL A 162 -39.08 -15.26 0.61
CA VAL A 162 -38.39 -14.78 1.82
C VAL A 162 -38.05 -15.94 2.79
N LYS A 163 -38.82 -17.03 2.77
CA LYS A 163 -38.52 -18.24 3.57
C LYS A 163 -37.47 -19.16 2.96
N GLN A 164 -37.20 -19.08 1.65
CA GLN A 164 -36.16 -19.90 1.00
C GLN A 164 -34.74 -19.39 1.26
N ALA A 165 -34.57 -18.09 1.53
CA ALA A 165 -33.27 -17.47 1.82
C ALA A 165 -32.90 -17.43 3.32
N GLY A 166 -33.83 -17.78 4.24
CA GLY A 166 -33.57 -17.80 5.68
C GLY A 166 -33.42 -16.43 6.36
N VAL A 167 -33.71 -15.33 5.65
CA VAL A 167 -33.59 -13.96 6.18
C VAL A 167 -34.76 -13.63 7.11
N GLU A 168 -34.48 -13.31 8.38
CA GLU A 168 -35.48 -12.88 9.36
C GLU A 168 -35.31 -11.38 9.67
N LEU A 169 -36.41 -10.63 9.59
CA LEU A 169 -36.46 -9.19 9.88
C LEU A 169 -37.37 -8.95 11.08
N GLY A 170 -36.84 -8.31 12.13
CA GLY A 170 -37.56 -8.01 13.37
C GLY A 170 -37.33 -6.59 13.87
N LEU A 171 -38.34 -6.01 14.52
CA LEU A 171 -38.24 -4.72 15.21
C LEU A 171 -38.20 -4.99 16.73
N ALA A 172 -37.23 -4.42 17.43
CA ALA A 172 -37.15 -4.49 18.89
C ALA A 172 -37.21 -3.07 19.49
N GLU A 173 -38.06 -2.88 20.50
CA GLU A 173 -38.09 -1.66 21.31
C GLU A 173 -36.96 -1.76 22.35
N ARG A 174 -35.86 -1.05 22.14
CA ARG A 174 -34.78 -0.89 23.12
C ARG A 174 -34.40 0.58 23.23
N ALA A 175 -34.22 1.05 24.46
CA ALA A 175 -33.63 2.36 24.71
C ALA A 175 -32.19 2.41 24.14
N PRO A 176 -31.80 3.47 23.43
CA PRO A 176 -30.47 3.58 22.85
C PRO A 176 -29.41 3.70 23.95
N GLU A 177 -28.19 3.22 23.68
CA GLU A 177 -27.08 3.37 24.62
C GLU A 177 -26.77 4.87 24.86
N PRO A 178 -26.46 5.28 26.11
CA PRO A 178 -26.20 6.68 26.46
C PRO A 178 -25.10 7.36 25.64
N ALA A 179 -24.13 6.59 25.13
CA ALA A 179 -23.03 7.09 24.30
C ALA A 179 -23.53 7.60 22.93
N LEU A 180 -24.46 6.87 22.29
CA LEU A 180 -25.08 7.24 21.01
C LEU A 180 -25.87 8.55 21.13
N LEU A 181 -26.66 8.71 22.20
CA LEU A 181 -27.43 9.94 22.47
C LEU A 181 -26.55 11.19 22.58
N LYS A 182 -25.33 11.04 23.13
CA LYS A 182 -24.36 12.14 23.28
C LYS A 182 -23.77 12.57 21.93
N SER A 183 -23.57 11.62 21.01
CA SER A 183 -23.07 11.85 19.65
C SER A 183 -24.11 12.56 18.76
N PHE A 184 -25.40 12.21 18.88
CA PHE A 184 -26.47 12.90 18.17
C PHE A 184 -26.62 14.37 18.56
N GLY A 185 -26.45 14.69 19.85
CA GLY A 185 -26.46 16.08 20.34
C GLY A 185 -25.37 16.95 19.71
N ARG A 186 -24.19 16.38 19.42
CA ARG A 186 -23.07 17.10 18.78
C ARG A 186 -23.27 17.26 17.28
N MET A 187 -23.74 16.22 16.58
CA MET A 187 -24.06 16.28 15.14
C MET A 187 -25.12 17.34 14.82
N LYS A 188 -26.10 17.53 15.71
CA LYS A 188 -27.15 18.55 15.59
C LYS A 188 -26.59 19.98 15.66
N ALA A 189 -25.62 20.21 16.55
CA ALA A 189 -24.93 21.51 16.64
C ALA A 189 -24.10 21.79 15.37
N HIS A 190 -23.51 20.75 14.79
CA HIS A 190 -22.63 20.87 13.62
C HIS A 190 -23.38 21.13 12.31
N LEU A 191 -24.49 20.40 12.08
CA LEU A 191 -25.36 20.62 10.92
C LEU A 191 -26.04 22.00 10.95
N ALA A 192 -26.33 22.53 12.15
CA ALA A 192 -26.86 23.89 12.31
C ALA A 192 -25.80 24.97 12.04
N ALA A 193 -24.51 24.67 12.23
CA ALA A 193 -23.41 25.60 11.97
C ALA A 193 -22.96 25.58 10.49
N ALA A 194 -23.02 24.43 9.81
CA ALA A 194 -22.59 24.27 8.42
C ALA A 194 -23.55 24.89 7.39
N SER A 195 -24.81 25.15 7.75
CA SER A 195 -25.81 25.60 6.79
C SER A 195 -25.79 27.09 6.47
N GLY A 196 -24.97 27.92 7.16
CA GLY A 196 -24.63 29.31 6.77
C GLY A 196 -25.79 30.29 6.55
N ASP A 197 -27.04 29.87 6.72
CA ASP A 197 -28.22 30.62 6.37
C ASP A 197 -29.20 30.50 7.53
N ALA A 198 -29.49 31.63 8.17
CA ALA A 198 -30.55 31.76 9.16
C ALA A 198 -31.93 31.79 8.46
N GLY A 199 -32.13 30.87 7.51
CA GLY A 199 -33.35 30.62 6.76
C GLY A 199 -34.04 29.36 7.27
N LYS A 200 -35.26 29.52 7.76
CA LYS A 200 -36.14 28.53 8.40
C LYS A 200 -36.15 27.14 7.72
N ASP A 201 -36.15 26.10 8.57
CA ASP A 201 -36.72 24.75 8.34
C ASP A 201 -36.17 23.85 7.22
N ARG A 202 -34.88 23.54 7.22
CA ARG A 202 -34.35 22.38 6.45
C ARG A 202 -33.36 21.47 7.21
N ALA A 203 -33.52 21.30 8.52
CA ALA A 203 -32.95 20.12 9.18
C ALA A 203 -33.70 18.88 8.64
N ARG A 204 -32.99 17.90 8.07
CA ARG A 204 -33.59 16.62 7.69
C ARG A 204 -34.11 15.95 8.97
N PRO A 205 -35.43 15.69 9.11
CA PRO A 205 -36.02 15.31 10.40
C PRO A 205 -35.72 13.88 10.90
N PHE A 206 -34.92 13.11 10.16
CA PHE A 206 -34.66 11.70 10.42
C PHE A 206 -33.18 11.38 10.20
N ALA A 207 -32.55 10.71 11.18
CA ALA A 207 -31.21 10.14 11.06
C ALA A 207 -31.30 8.61 11.16
N MET A 208 -30.72 7.91 10.18
CA MET A 208 -30.68 6.45 10.13
C MET A 208 -29.22 5.99 10.11
N GLU A 209 -28.87 5.08 11.00
CA GLU A 209 -27.54 4.47 11.06
C GLU A 209 -27.68 2.95 11.11
N ALA A 210 -26.83 2.21 10.41
CA ALA A 210 -26.74 0.76 10.59
C ALA A 210 -25.32 0.33 10.92
N LEU A 211 -25.25 -0.67 11.77
CA LEU A 211 -24.03 -1.35 12.17
C LEU A 211 -24.04 -2.71 11.47
N LEU A 212 -23.12 -2.88 10.52
CA LEU A 212 -22.80 -4.16 9.90
C LEU A 212 -21.33 -4.50 10.14
N PRO A 213 -21.02 -5.80 10.30
CA PRO A 213 -19.69 -6.30 10.00
C PRO A 213 -19.42 -6.15 8.49
N THR A 214 -18.30 -5.55 8.10
CA THR A 214 -17.82 -5.45 6.71
C THR A 214 -17.61 -6.82 6.08
N HIS A 215 -17.35 -7.83 6.93
CA HIS A 215 -17.22 -9.23 6.56
C HIS A 215 -18.19 -10.09 7.36
N ALA A 216 -19.18 -10.64 6.66
CA ALA A 216 -20.05 -11.68 7.19
C ALA A 216 -19.62 -13.04 6.64
N PHE A 217 -19.46 -14.04 7.50
CA PHE A 217 -19.22 -15.42 7.05
C PHE A 217 -20.55 -16.10 6.73
N PRO A 218 -20.67 -16.88 5.64
CA PRO A 218 -21.92 -17.51 5.20
C PRO A 218 -22.48 -18.52 6.21
N GLU A 219 -21.63 -19.04 7.11
CA GLU A 219 -22.01 -20.03 8.13
C GLU A 219 -22.47 -19.40 9.45
N SER A 220 -22.16 -18.13 9.73
CA SER A 220 -22.61 -17.42 10.93
C SER A 220 -23.83 -16.56 10.61
N PRO A 221 -24.87 -16.52 11.46
CA PRO A 221 -25.94 -15.55 11.29
C PRO A 221 -25.35 -14.14 11.45
N ALA A 222 -25.15 -13.42 10.35
CA ALA A 222 -24.85 -12.00 10.43
C ALA A 222 -26.10 -11.29 10.97
N GLN A 223 -25.99 -10.72 12.17
CA GLN A 223 -26.99 -9.81 12.69
C GLN A 223 -26.66 -8.40 12.21
N LEU A 224 -27.49 -7.90 11.31
CA LEU A 224 -27.63 -6.48 11.06
C LEU A 224 -28.42 -5.86 12.20
N SER A 225 -27.92 -4.77 12.79
CA SER A 225 -28.74 -3.85 13.57
C SER A 225 -28.74 -2.48 12.91
N ALA A 226 -29.90 -1.95 12.55
CA ALA A 226 -30.07 -0.57 12.12
C ALA A 226 -30.80 0.22 13.21
N HIS A 227 -30.16 1.30 13.68
CA HIS A 227 -30.70 2.25 14.64
C HIS A 227 -31.29 3.43 13.88
N ILE A 228 -32.59 3.65 14.04
CA ILE A 228 -33.31 4.74 13.41
C ILE A 228 -33.72 5.74 14.49
N HIS A 229 -33.12 6.91 14.41
CA HIS A 229 -33.41 8.04 15.29
C HIS A 229 -34.27 9.05 14.52
N ALA A 230 -35.54 9.14 14.90
CA ALA A 230 -36.46 10.15 14.43
C ALA A 230 -36.65 11.20 15.54
N GLU A 231 -36.52 12.49 15.23
CA GLU A 231 -37.00 13.51 16.17
C GLU A 231 -38.53 13.46 16.20
N PRO A 232 -39.17 13.61 17.38
CA PRO A 232 -40.61 13.75 17.47
C PRO A 232 -41.01 15.12 16.90
N LEU A 233 -41.09 15.22 15.58
CA LEU A 233 -42.02 16.17 14.97
C LEU A 233 -43.42 15.64 15.25
N ALA A 234 -44.37 16.54 15.48
CA ALA A 234 -45.77 16.26 15.84
C ALA A 234 -46.59 15.47 14.78
N GLN A 235 -45.94 14.64 13.96
CA GLN A 235 -46.56 13.74 12.98
C GLN A 235 -46.79 12.36 13.59
N ASP A 236 -47.97 11.82 13.32
CA ASP A 236 -48.38 10.47 13.68
C ASP A 236 -47.45 9.42 13.05
N VAL A 237 -46.53 8.87 13.85
CA VAL A 237 -45.57 7.84 13.45
C VAL A 237 -46.24 6.52 13.03
N SER A 238 -47.50 6.28 13.44
CA SER A 238 -48.25 5.09 13.03
C SER A 238 -48.58 5.10 11.53
N SER A 239 -48.53 6.28 10.89
CA SER A 239 -48.70 6.45 9.44
C SER A 239 -47.42 6.18 8.63
N LEU A 240 -46.27 6.00 9.31
CA LEU A 240 -45.00 5.72 8.66
C LEU A 240 -44.81 4.22 8.39
N ARG A 241 -43.98 3.93 7.39
CA ARG A 241 -43.65 2.58 6.92
C ARG A 241 -42.15 2.51 6.73
N LEU A 242 -41.49 1.48 7.24
CA LEU A 242 -40.07 1.24 7.00
C LEU A 242 -39.92 0.11 5.99
N ALA A 243 -39.52 0.41 4.77
CA ALA A 243 -39.18 -0.60 3.76
C ALA A 243 -37.71 -1.00 3.88
N VAL A 244 -37.44 -2.30 3.90
CA VAL A 244 -36.10 -2.88 3.95
C VAL A 244 -35.95 -3.82 2.77
N GLN A 245 -34.87 -3.70 2.01
CA GLN A 245 -34.60 -4.51 0.84
C GLN A 245 -33.14 -4.97 0.86
N LEU A 246 -32.93 -6.28 0.80
CA LEU A 246 -31.64 -6.90 0.63
C LEU A 246 -31.49 -7.35 -0.82
N GLU A 247 -30.39 -6.98 -1.45
CA GLU A 247 -30.10 -7.36 -2.82
C GLU A 247 -28.60 -7.65 -3.01
N PRO A 248 -28.23 -8.66 -3.82
CA PRO A 248 -26.85 -8.87 -4.19
C PRO A 248 -26.44 -7.70 -5.08
N HIS A 249 -25.17 -7.34 -5.00
CA HIS A 249 -24.63 -6.19 -5.73
C HIS A 249 -24.90 -6.28 -7.24
N ALA A 250 -24.74 -7.48 -7.80
CA ALA A 250 -25.23 -7.84 -9.13
C ALA A 250 -26.31 -8.93 -9.01
N GLY A 251 -27.55 -8.61 -9.39
CA GLY A 251 -28.64 -9.58 -9.43
C GLY A 251 -29.99 -9.01 -8.99
N ARG A 252 -30.96 -9.91 -8.77
CA ARG A 252 -32.31 -9.52 -8.32
C ARG A 252 -32.35 -9.40 -6.79
N PRO A 253 -33.23 -8.54 -6.23
CA PRO A 253 -33.42 -8.46 -4.80
C PRO A 253 -33.73 -9.83 -4.18
N LEU A 254 -33.02 -10.17 -3.11
CA LEU A 254 -33.13 -11.46 -2.43
C LEU A 254 -34.24 -11.46 -1.39
N ALA A 255 -34.45 -10.33 -0.72
CA ALA A 255 -35.50 -10.17 0.26
C ALA A 255 -35.99 -8.72 0.31
N ARG A 256 -37.28 -8.56 0.62
CA ARG A 256 -37.88 -7.26 0.92
C ARG A 256 -38.89 -7.43 2.05
N ALA A 257 -38.87 -6.52 3.02
CA ALA A 257 -39.90 -6.40 4.04
C ALA A 257 -40.37 -4.95 4.17
N VAL A 258 -41.57 -4.77 4.68
CA VAL A 258 -42.08 -3.47 5.08
C VAL A 258 -42.58 -3.61 6.50
N VAL A 259 -42.02 -2.81 7.42
CA VAL A 259 -42.42 -2.78 8.82
C VAL A 259 -43.42 -1.66 9.03
N ALA A 260 -44.60 -2.02 9.55
CA ALA A 260 -45.74 -1.14 9.68
C ALA A 260 -46.80 -1.72 10.64
N PRO A 261 -47.54 -0.87 11.38
CA PRO A 261 -47.24 0.53 11.67
C PRO A 261 -46.00 0.67 12.56
N LEU A 262 -45.30 1.81 12.49
CA LEU A 262 -44.18 2.10 13.41
C LEU A 262 -44.72 2.65 14.75
N THR A 263 -44.08 2.30 15.86
CA THR A 263 -44.37 2.82 17.22
C THR A 263 -43.58 4.10 17.50
N GLU A 264 -43.58 4.61 18.74
CA GLU A 264 -42.79 5.80 19.09
C GLU A 264 -41.27 5.54 18.91
N PRO A 265 -40.52 6.47 18.30
CA PRO A 265 -39.06 6.33 18.13
C PRO A 265 -38.32 6.47 19.48
N PRO A 266 -37.08 5.96 19.59
CA PRO A 266 -36.21 5.41 18.54
C PRO A 266 -36.50 3.93 18.21
N TRP A 267 -36.19 3.53 16.97
CA TRP A 267 -36.40 2.16 16.51
C TRP A 267 -35.06 1.42 16.32
N GLN A 268 -34.99 0.17 16.77
CA GLN A 268 -33.92 -0.75 16.39
C GLN A 268 -34.49 -1.84 15.47
N LEU A 269 -34.06 -1.82 14.22
CA LEU A 269 -34.30 -2.89 13.26
C LEU A 269 -33.19 -3.92 13.40
N THR A 270 -33.53 -5.19 13.59
CA THR A 270 -32.56 -6.28 13.52
C THR A 270 -32.89 -7.15 12.31
N ALA A 271 -31.92 -7.41 11.43
CA ALA A 271 -32.03 -8.43 10.39
C ALA A 271 -31.03 -9.54 10.66
N SER A 272 -31.52 -10.79 10.75
CA SER A 272 -30.65 -11.96 10.72
C SER A 272 -30.53 -12.43 9.28
N LEU A 273 -29.29 -12.48 8.78
CA LEU A 273 -28.97 -12.77 7.38
C LEU A 273 -28.23 -14.12 7.22
N PRO A 274 -28.76 -15.27 7.69
CA PRO A 274 -28.06 -16.53 7.54
C PRO A 274 -28.03 -16.99 6.07
N ARG A 275 -26.93 -17.64 5.65
CA ARG A 275 -26.82 -18.39 4.38
C ARG A 275 -26.79 -17.57 3.09
N LEU A 276 -26.39 -16.30 3.14
CA LEU A 276 -26.02 -15.58 1.92
C LEU A 276 -24.81 -16.26 1.26
N GLN A 277 -24.82 -16.36 -0.06
CA GLN A 277 -23.66 -16.87 -0.81
C GLN A 277 -22.50 -15.87 -0.71
N PRO A 278 -21.25 -16.30 -0.87
CA PRO A 278 -20.13 -15.36 -0.97
C PRO A 278 -20.38 -14.34 -2.10
N GLY A 279 -20.22 -13.05 -1.79
CA GLY A 279 -20.51 -11.96 -2.72
C GLY A 279 -20.70 -10.63 -2.00
N SER A 280 -20.80 -9.55 -2.79
CA SER A 280 -21.15 -8.23 -2.28
C SER A 280 -22.67 -8.07 -2.26
N TYR A 281 -23.19 -7.47 -1.20
CA TYR A 281 -24.62 -7.24 -0.97
C TYR A 281 -24.85 -5.79 -0.59
N ARG A 282 -26.05 -5.31 -0.89
CA ARG A 282 -26.54 -4.02 -0.42
C ARG A 282 -27.87 -4.18 0.27
N LEU A 283 -28.02 -3.49 1.39
CA LEU A 283 -29.21 -3.40 2.18
C LEU A 283 -29.73 -1.96 2.11
N ARG A 284 -30.89 -1.79 1.48
CA ARG A 284 -31.59 -0.52 1.39
C ARG A 284 -32.68 -0.45 2.46
N CYS A 285 -32.66 0.60 3.26
CA CYS A 285 -33.73 0.94 4.20
C CYS A 285 -34.35 2.27 3.79
N GLU A 286 -35.66 2.33 3.61
CA GLU A 286 -36.40 3.55 3.24
C GLU A 286 -37.52 3.80 4.25
N LEU A 287 -37.52 4.98 4.85
CA LEU A 287 -38.64 5.46 5.65
C LEU A 287 -39.64 6.15 4.71
N LEU A 288 -40.87 5.67 4.71
CA LEU A 288 -41.94 6.09 3.80
C LEU A 288 -43.14 6.59 4.61
N ARG A 289 -43.91 7.52 4.02
CA ARG A 289 -45.28 7.83 4.46
C ARG A 289 -46.25 6.75 3.99
N ALA A 290 -47.46 6.72 4.56
CA ALA A 290 -48.55 5.84 4.15
C ALA A 290 -48.88 5.93 2.64
N ASN A 291 -48.65 7.09 2.02
CA ASN A 291 -48.86 7.31 0.58
C ASN A 291 -47.66 6.88 -0.29
N GLY A 292 -46.65 6.22 0.28
CA GLY A 292 -45.44 5.78 -0.42
C GLY A 292 -44.37 6.84 -0.60
N GLN A 293 -44.59 8.09 -0.16
CA GLN A 293 -43.58 9.14 -0.25
C GLN A 293 -42.37 8.83 0.65
N ARG A 294 -41.18 8.79 0.06
CA ARG A 294 -39.92 8.58 0.79
C ARG A 294 -39.51 9.81 1.58
N LEU A 295 -39.32 9.63 2.89
CA LEU A 295 -38.87 10.66 3.83
C LEU A 295 -37.37 10.58 4.09
N ALA A 296 -36.84 9.36 4.17
CA ALA A 296 -35.42 9.10 4.34
C ALA A 296 -35.06 7.77 3.68
N SER A 297 -33.80 7.63 3.27
CA SER A 297 -33.25 6.38 2.81
C SER A 297 -31.82 6.23 3.29
N PHE A 298 -31.46 5.01 3.63
CA PHE A 298 -30.12 4.61 3.98
C PHE A 298 -29.77 3.34 3.19
N LEU A 299 -28.53 3.24 2.75
CA LEU A 299 -28.05 2.14 1.94
C LEU A 299 -26.73 1.66 2.55
N GLU A 300 -26.69 0.39 2.91
CA GLU A 300 -25.53 -0.22 3.53
C GLU A 300 -25.00 -1.32 2.64
N PHE A 301 -23.69 -1.36 2.47
CA PHE A 301 -23.03 -2.38 1.68
C PHE A 301 -22.19 -3.26 2.58
N PHE A 302 -22.23 -4.55 2.31
CA PHE A 302 -21.45 -5.52 3.04
C PHE A 302 -21.06 -6.67 2.14
N ARG A 303 -19.94 -7.31 2.45
CA ARG A 303 -19.47 -8.47 1.73
C ARG A 303 -19.66 -9.70 2.58
N VAL A 304 -20.29 -10.71 1.99
CA VAL A 304 -20.27 -12.06 2.53
C VAL A 304 -19.06 -12.74 1.93
N VAL A 305 -18.10 -13.09 2.77
CA VAL A 305 -16.87 -13.77 2.33
C VAL A 305 -17.07 -15.24 2.61
N GLY A 306 -16.77 -16.11 1.63
CA GLY A 306 -16.86 -17.56 1.85
C GLY A 306 -16.11 -17.98 3.10
N ALA A 307 -16.63 -18.99 3.82
CA ALA A 307 -15.92 -19.54 4.95
C ALA A 307 -14.50 -19.91 4.48
N PRO A 308 -13.46 -19.41 5.15
CA PRO A 308 -12.09 -19.68 4.75
C PRO A 308 -11.88 -21.19 4.77
N LYS A 309 -11.13 -21.71 3.79
CA LYS A 309 -10.72 -23.11 3.85
C LYS A 309 -9.83 -23.26 5.08
N THR A 310 -10.28 -24.09 6.03
CA THR A 310 -9.55 -24.37 7.28
C THR A 310 -8.51 -25.48 7.13
N ALA A 311 -8.43 -26.07 5.93
CA ALA A 311 -7.40 -27.03 5.55
C ALA A 311 -7.17 -26.96 4.04
N GLY A 312 -5.94 -27.22 3.62
CA GLY A 312 -5.60 -27.21 2.21
C GLY A 312 -4.10 -27.33 1.96
N GLN A 313 -3.75 -27.17 0.69
CA GLN A 313 -2.37 -27.16 0.21
C GLN A 313 -2.17 -26.06 -0.82
N PHE A 314 -0.98 -25.47 -0.84
CA PHE A 314 -0.54 -24.54 -1.88
C PHE A 314 0.96 -24.73 -2.17
N ALA A 315 1.41 -24.22 -3.30
CA ALA A 315 2.79 -24.40 -3.75
C ALA A 315 3.69 -23.26 -3.26
N LEU A 316 4.94 -23.62 -2.93
CA LEU A 316 6.06 -22.69 -2.86
C LEU A 316 7.03 -23.00 -4.00
N THR A 317 7.52 -21.97 -4.69
CA THR A 317 8.55 -22.11 -5.71
C THR A 317 9.85 -21.53 -5.18
N LEU A 318 10.93 -22.30 -5.24
CA LEU A 318 12.27 -21.89 -4.84
C LEU A 318 13.20 -22.03 -6.04
N THR A 319 13.95 -20.99 -6.36
CA THR A 319 14.93 -20.98 -7.46
C THR A 319 16.31 -20.68 -6.89
N GLU A 320 17.34 -21.39 -7.37
CA GLU A 320 18.74 -21.06 -7.08
C GLU A 320 19.21 -19.91 -7.99
N PRO A 321 19.45 -18.71 -7.46
CA PRO A 321 19.72 -17.53 -8.28
C PRO A 321 21.21 -17.31 -8.60
N ALA A 322 22.13 -17.86 -7.80
CA ALA A 322 23.55 -17.50 -7.83
C ALA A 322 24.37 -18.32 -8.83
N GLN A 323 23.73 -19.23 -9.56
CA GLN A 323 24.39 -20.30 -10.32
C GLN A 323 25.37 -21.09 -9.44
N ALA A 324 25.04 -21.22 -8.15
CA ALA A 324 25.84 -21.89 -7.15
C ALA A 324 25.05 -23.10 -6.65
N GLY A 325 25.53 -24.31 -6.93
CA GLY A 325 24.97 -25.51 -6.31
C GLY A 325 24.99 -25.39 -4.79
N ARG A 326 23.88 -25.75 -4.15
CA ARG A 326 23.66 -25.60 -2.71
C ARG A 326 23.21 -26.93 -2.11
N GLU A 327 23.90 -27.32 -1.04
CA GLU A 327 23.57 -28.52 -0.27
C GLU A 327 23.05 -28.12 1.11
N ALA A 328 21.82 -28.54 1.41
CA ALA A 328 21.11 -28.24 2.66
C ALA A 328 21.27 -26.77 3.09
N ASP A 329 21.24 -25.83 2.15
CA ASP A 329 21.38 -24.40 2.40
C ASP A 329 20.06 -23.80 2.88
N VAL A 330 20.12 -22.65 3.53
CA VAL A 330 18.95 -22.12 4.24
C VAL A 330 18.06 -21.36 3.27
N ALA A 331 16.84 -21.87 3.08
CA ALA A 331 15.77 -21.19 2.36
C ALA A 331 14.75 -20.57 3.33
N GLN A 332 14.19 -19.43 2.91
CA GLN A 332 13.26 -18.63 3.70
C GLN A 332 12.01 -18.25 2.90
N ALA A 333 10.88 -18.01 3.57
CA ALA A 333 9.68 -17.47 2.94
C ALA A 333 8.74 -16.79 3.94
N GLY A 334 8.27 -15.58 3.63
CA GLY A 334 7.07 -15.01 4.25
C GLY A 334 5.81 -15.58 3.59
N VAL A 335 4.92 -16.13 4.39
CA VAL A 335 3.73 -16.86 3.93
C VAL A 335 2.47 -16.24 4.53
N PRO A 336 1.64 -15.56 3.72
CA PRO A 336 0.39 -15.00 4.20
C PRO A 336 -0.71 -16.07 4.29
N PHE A 337 -1.64 -15.91 5.22
CA PHE A 337 -2.80 -16.78 5.39
C PHE A 337 -4.10 -15.95 5.43
N PRO A 338 -5.18 -16.42 4.79
CA PRO A 338 -6.50 -15.82 4.94
C PRO A 338 -6.99 -15.84 6.40
N GLU A 339 -7.76 -14.81 6.77
CA GLU A 339 -8.45 -14.78 8.07
C GLU A 339 -9.25 -16.07 8.28
N GLY A 340 -9.09 -16.70 9.44
CA GLY A 340 -9.72 -17.95 9.84
C GLY A 340 -9.15 -19.22 9.20
N ALA A 341 -8.20 -19.14 8.25
CA ALA A 341 -7.69 -20.33 7.55
C ALA A 341 -6.78 -21.23 8.42
N LEU A 342 -5.94 -20.63 9.26
CA LEU A 342 -5.01 -21.34 10.14
C LEU A 342 -5.06 -20.74 11.55
N ARG A 343 -5.61 -21.48 12.52
CA ARG A 343 -5.70 -21.03 13.92
C ARG A 343 -4.50 -21.39 14.78
N ASP A 344 -3.92 -22.56 14.55
CA ASP A 344 -2.78 -23.05 15.31
C ASP A 344 -1.56 -23.13 14.37
N PRO A 345 -0.50 -22.34 14.58
CA PRO A 345 0.70 -22.35 13.75
C PRO A 345 1.50 -23.66 13.83
N ALA A 346 1.15 -24.60 14.73
CA ALA A 346 1.70 -25.95 14.71
C ALA A 346 1.08 -26.85 13.61
N ASN A 347 -0.08 -26.47 13.09
CA ASN A 347 -0.88 -27.26 12.15
C ASN A 347 -0.54 -26.96 10.68
N VAL A 348 0.76 -26.81 10.40
CA VAL A 348 1.32 -26.54 9.07
C VAL A 348 2.62 -27.34 8.90
N ARG A 349 2.86 -27.86 7.70
CA ARG A 349 4.11 -28.55 7.36
C ARG A 349 4.54 -28.28 5.92
N LEU A 350 5.82 -28.47 5.66
CA LEU A 350 6.42 -28.35 4.34
C LEU A 350 6.71 -29.74 3.76
N LEU A 351 6.33 -29.96 2.50
CA LEU A 351 6.56 -31.20 1.78
C LEU A 351 7.47 -30.96 0.56
N ASP A 352 8.47 -31.83 0.41
CA ASP A 352 9.26 -32.03 -0.80
C ASP A 352 8.76 -33.29 -1.52
N GLY A 353 7.92 -33.09 -2.53
CA GLY A 353 7.13 -34.17 -3.11
C GLY A 353 6.17 -34.78 -2.08
N LYS A 354 6.43 -36.03 -1.67
CA LYS A 354 5.64 -36.73 -0.64
C LYS A 354 6.34 -36.80 0.72
N LYS A 355 7.60 -36.35 0.80
CA LYS A 355 8.40 -36.42 2.03
C LYS A 355 8.28 -35.10 2.78
N GLU A 356 8.11 -35.17 4.09
CA GLU A 356 8.15 -33.97 4.91
C GLU A 356 9.57 -33.41 5.00
N SER A 357 9.67 -32.10 4.78
CA SER A 357 10.92 -31.35 4.91
C SER A 357 11.02 -30.79 6.34
N PRO A 358 12.20 -30.89 6.99
CA PRO A 358 12.46 -30.14 8.22
C PRO A 358 12.12 -28.66 7.99
N SER A 359 11.37 -28.07 8.91
CA SER A 359 10.92 -26.68 8.77
C SER A 359 10.67 -26.05 10.13
N GLN A 360 10.95 -24.76 10.19
CA GLN A 360 10.67 -23.89 11.31
C GLN A 360 9.68 -22.82 10.84
N TRP A 361 8.68 -22.54 11.67
CA TRP A 361 7.58 -21.65 11.38
C TRP A 361 7.37 -20.68 12.54
N ASP A 362 7.58 -19.39 12.28
CA ASP A 362 7.43 -18.32 13.26
C ASP A 362 6.21 -17.47 12.91
N THR A 363 5.33 -17.21 13.88
CA THR A 363 4.15 -16.36 13.65
C THR A 363 4.57 -14.90 13.75
N LEU A 364 4.43 -14.14 12.65
CA LEU A 364 4.82 -12.73 12.59
C LEU A 364 3.64 -11.78 12.84
N ALA A 365 2.42 -12.19 12.46
CA ALA A 365 1.21 -11.41 12.69
C ALA A 365 -0.04 -12.31 12.73
N THR A 366 -1.08 -11.81 13.40
CA THR A 366 -2.39 -12.46 13.51
C THR A 366 -3.49 -11.56 12.98
N TRP A 367 -4.61 -12.17 12.61
CA TRP A 367 -5.87 -11.49 12.37
C TRP A 367 -6.60 -11.21 13.69
N LYS A 368 -7.63 -10.37 13.64
CA LYS A 368 -8.40 -9.96 14.82
C LYS A 368 -9.06 -11.14 15.52
N ASP A 369 -9.43 -12.18 14.77
CA ASP A 369 -10.01 -13.42 15.30
C ASP A 369 -8.98 -14.36 15.96
N GLY A 370 -7.71 -13.96 15.99
CA GLY A 370 -6.58 -14.73 16.53
C GLY A 370 -6.00 -15.76 15.57
N SER A 371 -6.54 -15.90 14.36
CA SER A 371 -5.93 -16.75 13.33
C SER A 371 -4.63 -16.13 12.79
N VAL A 372 -3.79 -16.97 12.21
CA VAL A 372 -2.50 -16.57 11.64
C VAL A 372 -2.72 -15.69 10.41
N LYS A 373 -2.08 -14.51 10.38
CA LYS A 373 -2.01 -13.62 9.20
C LYS A 373 -0.74 -13.83 8.41
N TRP A 374 0.40 -13.95 9.11
CA TRP A 374 1.72 -14.19 8.51
C TRP A 374 2.50 -15.24 9.28
N LEU A 375 3.03 -16.22 8.56
CA LEU A 375 4.12 -17.07 9.05
C LEU A 375 5.41 -16.78 8.32
N PHE A 376 6.52 -16.95 9.02
CA PHE A 376 7.84 -17.00 8.43
C PHE A 376 8.37 -18.43 8.46
N LEU A 377 8.69 -18.95 7.28
CA LEU A 377 9.24 -20.29 7.08
C LEU A 377 10.76 -20.20 6.93
N THR A 378 11.48 -21.02 7.70
CA THR A 378 12.91 -21.32 7.45
C THR A 378 13.12 -22.83 7.33
N PHE A 379 13.85 -23.27 6.31
CA PHE A 379 14.10 -24.70 6.06
C PHE A 379 15.41 -24.96 5.28
N PRO A 380 16.06 -26.12 5.46
CA PRO A 380 17.18 -26.51 4.61
C PRO A 380 16.69 -27.00 3.24
N ALA A 381 17.33 -26.54 2.17
CA ALA A 381 17.04 -26.91 0.80
C ALA A 381 18.32 -27.31 0.04
N THR A 382 18.20 -28.33 -0.82
CA THR A 382 19.27 -28.74 -1.75
C THR A 382 18.83 -28.48 -3.17
N LEU A 383 19.65 -27.74 -3.91
CA LEU A 383 19.40 -27.30 -5.29
C LEU A 383 20.69 -27.37 -6.11
N LYS A 384 20.59 -27.81 -7.37
CA LYS A 384 21.65 -27.63 -8.35
C LYS A 384 21.72 -26.15 -8.77
N ALA A 385 22.85 -25.75 -9.34
CA ALA A 385 23.03 -24.41 -9.89
C ALA A 385 21.90 -24.07 -10.87
N GLY A 386 21.22 -22.94 -10.65
CA GLY A 386 20.11 -22.48 -11.48
C GLY A 386 18.82 -23.32 -11.41
N GLU A 387 18.72 -24.31 -10.51
CA GLU A 387 17.53 -25.16 -10.40
C GLU A 387 16.35 -24.40 -9.79
N SER A 388 15.17 -24.57 -10.39
CA SER A 388 13.88 -24.22 -9.77
C SER A 388 13.18 -25.49 -9.28
N LYS A 389 12.76 -25.48 -8.01
CA LYS A 389 12.09 -26.58 -7.35
C LYS A 389 10.80 -26.13 -6.68
N ARG A 390 9.78 -27.01 -6.72
CA ARG A 390 8.48 -26.78 -6.08
C ARG A 390 8.37 -27.57 -4.78
N PHE A 391 7.96 -26.89 -3.72
CA PHE A 391 7.55 -27.46 -2.45
C PHE A 391 6.04 -27.28 -2.27
N THR A 392 5.45 -28.07 -1.37
CA THR A 392 4.01 -27.95 -1.03
C THR A 392 3.88 -27.65 0.46
N VAL A 393 3.13 -26.59 0.78
CA VAL A 393 2.70 -26.32 2.16
C VAL A 393 1.35 -26.98 2.36
N GLU A 394 1.24 -27.81 3.38
CA GLU A 394 -0.04 -28.38 3.83
C GLU A 394 -0.40 -27.78 5.18
N TYR A 395 -1.66 -27.37 5.34
CA TYR A 395 -2.17 -26.81 6.58
C TYR A 395 -3.55 -27.36 6.92
N GLY A 396 -3.88 -27.32 8.20
CA GLY A 396 -5.22 -27.62 8.71
C GLY A 396 -5.21 -28.43 10.00
N PRO A 397 -6.35 -28.58 10.69
CA PRO A 397 -6.41 -29.08 12.08
C PRO A 397 -5.95 -30.54 12.26
N LYS A 398 -5.76 -31.29 11.17
CA LYS A 398 -5.24 -32.68 11.18
C LYS A 398 -3.79 -32.78 10.72
N THR A 399 -3.19 -31.65 10.33
CA THR A 399 -1.81 -31.57 9.89
C THR A 399 -0.95 -31.42 11.14
N HIS A 400 0.05 -32.29 11.29
CA HIS A 400 1.00 -32.19 12.38
C HIS A 400 2.41 -32.22 11.80
N ARG A 401 3.20 -31.20 12.14
CA ARG A 401 4.61 -31.09 11.79
C ARG A 401 5.45 -32.10 12.56
N MET A 402 6.39 -32.75 11.90
CA MET A 402 7.42 -33.55 12.53
C MET A 402 8.37 -32.68 13.37
N PRO A 403 8.71 -33.08 14.61
CA PRO A 403 9.74 -32.39 15.39
C PRO A 403 11.03 -32.28 14.60
N THR A 404 11.61 -31.07 14.57
CA THR A 404 12.94 -30.82 14.01
C THR A 404 13.90 -30.57 15.16
N THR A 405 15.09 -31.17 15.12
CA THR A 405 16.20 -30.90 16.05
C THR A 405 17.37 -30.33 15.27
N GLY A 406 18.11 -29.39 15.86
CA GLY A 406 19.27 -28.80 15.23
C GLY A 406 19.98 -27.85 16.18
N VAL A 407 19.89 -26.55 15.94
CA VAL A 407 20.59 -25.53 16.74
C VAL A 407 20.20 -25.63 18.21
N SER A 408 21.20 -25.52 19.10
CA SER A 408 20.98 -25.39 20.54
C SER A 408 21.50 -24.04 21.06
N VAL A 409 20.84 -23.51 22.09
CA VAL A 409 21.13 -22.21 22.69
C VAL A 409 21.13 -22.32 24.19
N GLU A 410 22.23 -21.92 24.83
CA GLU A 410 22.37 -21.85 26.28
C GLU A 410 22.58 -20.39 26.71
N GLU A 411 21.73 -19.89 27.60
CA GLU A 411 21.90 -18.56 28.20
C GLU A 411 22.52 -18.66 29.57
N ARG A 412 23.56 -17.87 29.80
CA ARG A 412 24.22 -17.72 31.08
C ARG A 412 24.45 -16.23 31.39
N ALA A 413 24.89 -15.92 32.60
CA ALA A 413 25.11 -14.54 33.03
C ALA A 413 26.17 -13.83 32.18
N GLU A 414 27.18 -14.57 31.74
CA GLU A 414 28.33 -14.10 30.98
C GLU A 414 28.07 -13.92 29.47
N GLY A 415 26.99 -14.52 28.92
CA GLY A 415 26.78 -14.57 27.48
C GLY A 415 25.69 -15.54 27.01
N VAL A 416 25.51 -15.62 25.70
CA VAL A 416 24.64 -16.60 25.02
C VAL A 416 25.53 -17.50 24.17
N THR A 417 25.55 -18.79 24.47
CA THR A 417 26.26 -19.81 23.69
C THR A 417 25.31 -20.44 22.68
N VAL A 418 25.72 -20.49 21.42
CA VAL A 418 24.98 -21.12 20.32
C VAL A 418 25.82 -22.23 19.74
N ASP A 419 25.19 -23.38 19.50
CA ASP A 419 25.80 -24.52 18.83
C ASP A 419 24.92 -24.96 17.65
N THR A 420 25.46 -24.83 16.43
CA THR A 420 24.76 -25.21 15.20
C THR A 420 24.92 -26.69 14.84
N GLY A 421 25.70 -27.46 15.60
CA GLY A 421 26.19 -28.79 15.22
C GLY A 421 27.43 -28.76 14.31
N ARG A 422 27.92 -27.56 13.99
CA ARG A 422 29.09 -27.29 13.12
C ARG A 422 29.97 -26.17 13.63
N LEU A 423 29.36 -25.21 14.31
CA LEU A 423 29.98 -24.04 14.88
C LEU A 423 29.39 -23.84 16.25
N ARG A 424 30.27 -23.70 17.23
CA ARG A 424 29.94 -23.30 18.59
C ARG A 424 30.61 -21.96 18.86
N PHE A 425 29.86 -21.02 19.41
CA PHE A 425 30.39 -19.70 19.77
C PHE A 425 29.57 -19.10 20.91
N THR A 426 30.13 -18.07 21.55
CA THR A 426 29.45 -17.31 22.60
C THR A 426 29.43 -15.82 22.25
N VAL A 427 28.26 -15.19 22.35
CA VAL A 427 28.12 -13.72 22.38
C VAL A 427 28.20 -13.26 23.82
N GLY A 428 29.23 -12.49 24.17
CA GLY A 428 29.51 -12.03 25.53
C GLY A 428 28.66 -10.84 25.95
N ARG A 429 28.17 -10.84 27.20
CA ARG A 429 27.34 -9.74 27.75
C ARG A 429 28.18 -8.62 28.39
N ARG A 430 29.17 -8.96 29.23
CA ARG A 430 29.98 -7.98 30.00
C ARG A 430 31.42 -8.48 30.24
N PRO A 431 32.46 -7.81 29.69
CA PRO A 431 32.34 -6.83 28.60
C PRO A 431 31.63 -7.45 27.40
N PHE A 432 31.02 -6.60 26.56
CA PHE A 432 30.42 -7.09 25.32
C PHE A 432 31.51 -7.68 24.42
N CYS A 433 31.17 -8.79 23.75
CA CYS A 433 32.01 -9.40 22.72
C CYS A 433 31.09 -10.07 21.69
N LEU A 434 31.27 -9.73 20.40
CA LEU A 434 30.42 -10.26 19.34
C LEU A 434 30.61 -11.77 19.18
N LEU A 435 31.85 -12.25 19.17
CA LEU A 435 32.19 -13.68 19.11
C LEU A 435 33.38 -14.00 20.01
N ARG A 436 33.18 -14.87 21.00
CA ARG A 436 34.26 -15.52 21.75
C ARG A 436 34.02 -17.02 21.86
N ASP A 437 35.04 -17.74 22.36
CA ASP A 437 34.97 -19.20 22.57
C ASP A 437 34.54 -19.96 21.31
N VAL A 438 34.98 -19.49 20.15
CA VAL A 438 34.62 -20.07 18.85
C VAL A 438 35.30 -21.43 18.70
N ALA A 439 34.53 -22.44 18.32
CA ALA A 439 35.03 -23.75 17.95
C ALA A 439 34.25 -24.28 16.74
N VAL A 440 34.93 -24.97 15.83
CA VAL A 440 34.38 -25.41 14.54
C VAL A 440 34.63 -26.89 14.31
N ASP A 441 33.61 -27.62 13.83
CA ASP A 441 33.74 -28.95 13.25
C ASP A 441 33.85 -28.79 11.73
N ALA A 442 35.08 -28.65 11.26
CA ALA A 442 35.39 -28.26 9.89
C ALA A 442 35.38 -29.44 8.90
N ASP A 443 35.67 -30.66 9.36
CA ASP A 443 35.77 -31.87 8.53
C ASP A 443 34.58 -32.82 8.69
N HIS A 444 33.61 -32.45 9.53
CA HIS A 444 32.34 -33.14 9.71
C HIS A 444 32.45 -34.45 10.51
N ASP A 445 33.49 -34.59 11.34
CA ASP A 445 33.73 -35.77 12.17
C ASP A 445 33.03 -35.70 13.55
N GLY A 446 32.39 -34.56 13.86
CA GLY A 446 31.70 -34.29 15.12
C GLY A 446 32.63 -33.81 16.24
N ARG A 447 33.90 -33.50 15.95
CA ARG A 447 34.87 -32.95 16.90
C ARG A 447 35.09 -31.47 16.60
N TYR A 448 35.04 -30.66 17.65
CA TYR A 448 35.23 -29.22 17.54
C TYR A 448 36.69 -28.85 17.75
N GLU A 449 37.27 -28.13 16.79
CA GLU A 449 38.57 -27.49 16.92
C GLU A 449 38.40 -26.06 17.45
N PRO A 450 39.10 -25.67 18.53
CA PRO A 450 39.06 -24.30 19.02
C PRO A 450 39.69 -23.32 18.04
N MET A 451 38.97 -22.24 17.73
CA MET A 451 39.48 -21.12 16.95
C MET A 451 39.20 -19.80 17.68
N PRO A 452 39.80 -19.58 18.87
CA PRO A 452 39.48 -18.44 19.70
C PRO A 452 39.78 -17.12 18.95
N LEU A 453 38.87 -16.17 19.14
CA LEU A 453 38.99 -14.81 18.61
C LEU A 453 39.36 -13.86 19.74
N GLU A 454 40.15 -12.82 19.45
CA GLU A 454 40.35 -11.74 20.42
C GLU A 454 39.00 -11.06 20.73
N PRO A 455 38.64 -10.90 22.02
CA PRO A 455 37.29 -10.48 22.39
C PRO A 455 37.02 -8.98 22.21
N SER A 456 38.05 -8.12 22.20
CA SER A 456 37.92 -6.66 22.07
C SER A 456 38.19 -6.16 20.64
N GLY A 457 37.61 -5.02 20.27
CA GLY A 457 37.85 -4.36 18.99
C GLY A 457 37.16 -5.01 17.81
N GLN A 458 36.14 -5.84 18.06
CA GLN A 458 35.45 -6.61 17.02
C GLN A 458 34.48 -5.76 16.19
N VAL A 459 33.89 -4.75 16.83
CA VAL A 459 32.98 -3.78 16.21
C VAL A 459 33.40 -2.40 16.71
N PHE A 460 33.76 -1.51 15.81
CA PHE A 460 34.38 -0.23 16.18
C PHE A 460 34.04 0.93 15.24
N VAL A 461 34.15 2.13 15.79
CA VAL A 461 34.12 3.41 15.07
C VAL A 461 35.35 4.22 15.46
N VAL A 462 36.02 4.85 14.50
CA VAL A 462 37.14 5.77 14.73
C VAL A 462 36.73 7.17 14.34
N HIS A 463 36.87 8.12 15.26
CA HIS A 463 36.62 9.54 15.00
C HIS A 463 37.80 10.17 14.25
N GLU A 464 37.59 11.29 13.55
CA GLU A 464 38.66 11.99 12.81
C GLU A 464 39.84 12.43 13.68
N SER A 465 39.60 12.67 14.98
CA SER A 465 40.66 12.94 15.97
C SER A 465 41.61 11.76 16.21
N GLY A 466 41.26 10.56 15.73
CA GLY A 466 41.97 9.31 15.99
C GLY A 466 41.47 8.55 17.22
N THR A 467 40.47 9.08 17.95
CA THR A 467 39.86 8.37 19.08
C THR A 467 39.12 7.12 18.58
N VAL A 468 39.40 5.97 19.18
CA VAL A 468 38.73 4.70 18.90
C VAL A 468 37.59 4.50 19.89
N TYR A 469 36.39 4.27 19.37
CA TYR A 469 35.21 3.88 20.12
C TYR A 469 34.92 2.41 19.82
N ASP A 470 35.02 1.57 20.85
CA ASP A 470 34.84 0.11 20.77
C ASP A 470 33.49 -0.28 21.40
N ALA A 471 32.75 -1.15 20.73
CA ALA A 471 31.51 -1.71 21.27
C ALA A 471 31.75 -2.49 22.58
N ALA A 472 32.93 -3.10 22.76
CA ALA A 472 33.27 -3.87 23.97
C ALA A 472 33.39 -3.00 25.24
N LEU A 473 33.64 -1.69 25.07
CA LEU A 473 33.78 -0.72 26.16
C LEU A 473 32.46 -0.03 26.52
N GLY A 474 31.48 -0.06 25.61
CA GLY A 474 30.17 0.54 25.84
C GLY A 474 29.17 -0.42 26.46
N ASP A 475 28.01 0.13 26.79
CA ASP A 475 26.89 -0.69 27.26
C ASP A 475 26.24 -1.41 26.08
N ALA A 476 26.03 -2.71 26.23
CA ALA A 476 25.35 -3.56 25.25
C ALA A 476 24.30 -4.45 25.94
N GLU A 477 23.17 -4.61 25.28
CA GLU A 477 22.13 -5.55 25.66
C GLU A 477 22.06 -6.67 24.63
N VAL A 478 22.22 -7.92 25.08
CA VAL A 478 22.14 -9.12 24.25
C VAL A 478 20.79 -9.81 24.48
N HIS A 479 20.02 -10.03 23.42
CA HIS A 479 18.71 -10.66 23.46
C HIS A 479 18.66 -11.84 22.49
N VAL A 480 18.01 -12.93 22.88
CA VAL A 480 17.69 -14.02 21.95
C VAL A 480 16.34 -13.69 21.31
N LEU A 481 16.35 -13.31 20.03
CA LEU A 481 15.12 -12.96 19.29
C LEU A 481 14.34 -14.20 18.85
N GLU A 482 15.06 -15.24 18.45
CA GLU A 482 14.47 -16.44 17.86
C GLU A 482 15.14 -17.70 18.38
N ARG A 483 14.32 -18.69 18.76
CA ARG A 483 14.75 -19.98 19.30
C ARG A 483 14.14 -21.10 18.50
N GLY A 484 14.79 -21.45 17.41
CA GLY A 484 14.30 -22.46 16.51
C GLY A 484 15.32 -23.57 16.22
N PRO A 485 14.84 -24.76 15.81
CA PRO A 485 15.73 -25.88 15.53
C PRO A 485 16.50 -25.72 14.21
N VAL A 486 16.07 -24.84 13.30
CA VAL A 486 16.73 -24.58 12.02
C VAL A 486 17.53 -23.27 12.06
N ARG A 487 17.00 -22.24 12.72
CA ARG A 487 17.60 -20.92 12.82
C ARG A 487 17.49 -20.36 14.24
N VAL A 488 18.53 -19.67 14.66
CA VAL A 488 18.57 -18.85 15.87
C VAL A 488 18.99 -17.45 15.47
N ALA A 489 18.32 -16.45 16.04
CA ALA A 489 18.65 -15.04 15.86
C ALA A 489 18.93 -14.40 17.21
N LEU A 490 20.05 -13.68 17.29
CA LEU A 490 20.44 -12.86 18.44
C LEU A 490 20.38 -11.38 18.04
N HIS A 491 19.95 -10.53 18.95
CA HIS A 491 19.96 -9.07 18.81
C HIS A 491 20.86 -8.46 19.86
N VAL A 492 21.73 -7.55 19.43
CA VAL A 492 22.56 -6.76 20.32
C VAL A 492 22.41 -5.29 20.00
N LYS A 493 21.97 -4.50 20.97
CA LYS A 493 21.94 -3.04 20.84
C LYS A 493 22.83 -2.39 21.89
N GLY A 494 23.51 -1.30 21.54
CA GLY A 494 24.44 -0.67 22.45
C GLY A 494 25.09 0.59 21.93
N TRP A 495 26.12 1.02 22.65
CA TRP A 495 26.94 2.18 22.33
C TRP A 495 28.39 1.76 22.07
N HIS A 496 29.07 2.41 21.13
CA HIS A 496 30.53 2.39 21.15
C HIS A 496 31.04 3.38 22.19
N ALA A 497 32.11 3.03 22.90
CA ALA A 497 32.73 3.91 23.89
C ALA A 497 34.25 3.94 23.75
N ALA A 498 34.84 5.08 24.09
CA ALA A 498 36.28 5.25 24.23
C ALA A 498 36.77 4.75 25.60
N ASN A 499 38.09 4.65 25.78
CA ASN A 499 38.71 4.20 27.04
C ASN A 499 38.35 5.07 28.27
N ASP A 500 37.99 6.34 28.05
CA ASP A 500 37.56 7.25 29.11
C ASP A 500 36.05 7.17 29.42
N GLY A 501 35.31 6.30 28.72
CA GLY A 501 33.88 6.10 28.86
C GLY A 501 33.01 7.02 27.99
N THR A 502 33.61 7.94 27.21
CA THR A 502 32.88 8.79 26.27
C THR A 502 32.20 7.92 25.22
N ARG A 503 30.89 8.16 24.97
CA ARG A 503 30.11 7.42 23.97
C ARG A 503 30.07 8.16 22.63
N PHE A 504 30.10 7.42 21.54
CA PHE A 504 29.94 7.97 20.18
C PHE A 504 29.43 6.88 19.25
N CYS A 505 28.35 7.17 18.50
CA CYS A 505 27.61 6.22 17.67
C CYS A 505 26.98 5.04 18.44
N GLN A 506 25.71 4.77 18.17
CA GLN A 506 25.05 3.55 18.61
C GLN A 506 25.26 2.42 17.60
N PHE A 507 25.07 1.18 18.05
CA PHE A 507 25.00 0.02 17.18
C PHE A 507 23.75 -0.82 17.45
N ASP A 508 23.26 -1.48 16.40
CA ASP A 508 22.26 -2.54 16.44
C ASP A 508 22.76 -3.70 15.56
N LEU A 509 22.94 -4.87 16.17
CA LEU A 509 23.46 -6.07 15.52
C LEU A 509 22.40 -7.17 15.55
N ARG A 510 22.12 -7.79 14.40
CA ARG A 510 21.34 -9.04 14.32
C ARG A 510 22.23 -10.16 13.78
N LEU A 511 22.48 -11.17 14.61
CA LEU A 511 23.32 -12.32 14.28
C LEU A 511 22.46 -13.56 14.09
N TYR A 512 22.52 -14.15 12.90
CA TYR A 512 21.76 -15.35 12.55
C TYR A 512 22.70 -16.56 12.41
N ALA A 513 22.35 -17.64 13.09
CA ALA A 513 23.04 -18.93 13.06
C ALA A 513 22.06 -20.02 12.62
N TYR A 514 22.56 -21.00 11.86
CA TYR A 514 21.72 -21.99 11.19
C TYR A 514 22.19 -23.41 11.44
N ALA A 515 21.25 -24.35 11.59
CA ALA A 515 21.54 -25.76 11.84
C ALA A 515 22.45 -26.34 10.76
N GLY A 516 23.51 -27.04 11.17
CA GLY A 516 24.46 -27.69 10.28
C GLY A 516 25.33 -26.73 9.46
N LYS A 517 25.37 -25.43 9.80
CA LYS A 517 26.22 -24.44 9.12
C LYS A 517 27.35 -23.95 10.02
N SER A 518 28.50 -23.69 9.39
CA SER A 518 29.68 -23.08 10.02
C SER A 518 29.87 -21.61 9.63
N HIS A 519 28.84 -20.99 9.04
CA HIS A 519 28.80 -19.55 8.78
C HIS A 519 27.72 -18.87 9.60
N LEU A 520 27.91 -17.56 9.79
CA LEU A 520 26.98 -16.65 10.43
C LEU A 520 26.63 -15.54 9.45
N ARG A 521 25.38 -15.09 9.50
CA ARG A 521 24.92 -13.87 8.85
C ARG A 521 24.81 -12.78 9.91
N LEU A 522 25.49 -11.66 9.70
CA LEU A 522 25.46 -10.51 10.60
C LEU A 522 24.87 -9.29 9.88
N LEU A 523 23.80 -8.73 10.41
CA LEU A 523 23.38 -7.37 10.09
C LEU A 523 24.00 -6.43 11.13
N HIS A 524 24.82 -5.49 10.68
CA HIS A 524 25.46 -4.48 11.50
C HIS A 524 24.94 -3.10 11.12
N THR A 525 24.14 -2.49 12.00
CA THR A 525 23.69 -1.11 11.90
C THR A 525 24.55 -0.23 12.79
N PHE A 526 25.14 0.83 12.25
CA PHE A 526 25.63 1.94 13.07
C PHE A 526 24.69 3.13 12.95
N ILE A 527 24.53 3.90 14.02
CA ILE A 527 23.69 5.10 14.06
C ILE A 527 24.56 6.28 14.50
N PHE A 528 24.60 7.33 13.69
CA PHE A 528 25.40 8.51 13.97
C PHE A 528 24.74 9.36 15.07
N THR A 529 25.48 9.61 16.15
CA THR A 529 24.99 10.39 17.32
C THR A 529 25.76 11.68 17.55
N GLY A 530 26.67 12.04 16.64
CA GLY A 530 27.46 13.26 16.74
C GLY A 530 26.71 14.50 16.23
N GLU A 531 27.41 15.63 16.27
CA GLU A 531 27.02 16.87 15.62
C GLU A 531 27.63 16.91 14.21
N PRO A 532 26.82 16.86 13.13
CA PRO A 532 27.33 16.76 11.77
C PRO A 532 28.17 17.96 11.32
N GLU A 533 28.13 19.09 12.02
CA GLU A 533 28.98 20.24 11.73
C GLU A 533 30.36 20.20 12.41
N LYS A 534 30.57 19.24 13.33
CA LYS A 534 31.77 19.16 14.18
C LYS A 534 32.46 17.81 14.16
N ASP A 535 31.70 16.73 14.00
CA ASP A 535 32.19 15.37 14.14
C ASP A 535 32.28 14.68 12.77
N ARG A 536 33.40 14.01 12.51
CA ARG A 536 33.60 13.16 11.33
C ARG A 536 34.03 11.77 11.72
N ILE A 537 33.55 10.76 11.00
CA ILE A 537 33.96 9.38 11.18
C ILE A 537 35.12 9.08 10.24
N ARG A 538 36.27 8.66 10.78
CA ARG A 538 37.43 8.22 10.00
C ARG A 538 37.29 6.79 9.50
N SER A 539 36.73 5.89 10.29
CA SER A 539 36.47 4.50 9.88
C SER A 539 35.40 3.83 10.73
N VAL A 540 34.74 2.85 10.13
CA VAL A 540 33.80 1.92 10.77
C VAL A 540 34.18 0.52 10.30
N GLY A 541 34.20 -0.47 11.19
CA GLY A 541 34.58 -1.82 10.76
C GLY A 541 34.21 -2.96 11.70
N ILE A 542 34.18 -4.15 11.11
CA ILE A 542 34.12 -5.44 11.78
C ILE A 542 35.49 -6.08 11.66
N ARG A 543 36.12 -6.41 12.79
CA ARG A 543 37.48 -6.96 12.83
C ARG A 543 37.54 -8.22 13.65
N LEU A 544 37.98 -9.31 13.05
CA LEU A 544 38.19 -10.58 13.75
C LEU A 544 39.67 -10.93 13.75
N ARG A 545 40.18 -11.34 14.92
CA ARG A 545 41.58 -11.76 15.11
C ARG A 545 41.61 -13.20 15.59
N PRO A 546 41.69 -14.17 14.67
CA PRO A 546 41.83 -15.57 15.04
C PRO A 546 43.25 -15.86 15.53
N ALA A 547 43.38 -16.69 16.58
CA ALA A 547 44.69 -17.26 16.94
C ALA A 547 45.15 -18.22 15.82
N ARG A 548 46.34 -18.01 15.25
CA ARG A 548 46.83 -18.74 14.05
C ARG A 548 48.27 -19.24 14.20
N GLY A 549 48.58 -20.33 13.48
CA GLY A 549 49.93 -20.87 13.34
C GLY A 549 50.76 -20.17 12.23
N SER A 550 52.04 -20.52 12.14
CA SER A 550 52.94 -20.02 11.08
C SER A 550 52.49 -20.46 9.68
N GLY A 551 52.51 -19.56 8.68
CA GLY A 551 52.26 -19.89 7.27
C GLY A 551 50.86 -19.55 6.73
N ALA A 552 50.04 -18.83 7.49
CA ALA A 552 48.71 -18.38 7.05
C ALA A 552 48.77 -17.51 5.78
N GLN A 553 47.80 -17.74 4.89
CA GLN A 553 47.58 -16.99 3.66
C GLN A 553 46.37 -16.06 3.81
N VAL A 554 46.44 -14.93 3.13
CA VAL A 554 45.32 -14.00 2.99
C VAL A 554 44.86 -14.04 1.54
N ARG A 555 43.55 -14.15 1.33
CA ARG A 555 42.96 -14.12 -0.01
C ARG A 555 41.89 -13.05 -0.13
N PHE A 556 41.75 -12.48 -1.32
CA PHE A 556 40.72 -11.49 -1.64
C PHE A 556 39.96 -11.88 -2.89
N GLY A 557 38.66 -11.60 -2.90
CA GLY A 557 37.87 -11.60 -4.11
C GLY A 557 38.10 -10.35 -4.94
N GLY A 558 38.91 -10.45 -6.00
CA GLY A 558 39.00 -9.43 -7.05
C GLY A 558 37.81 -9.52 -8.02
N GLU A 559 37.79 -8.65 -9.03
CA GLU A 559 36.70 -8.56 -10.02
C GLU A 559 36.47 -9.87 -10.81
N PHE A 560 37.56 -10.56 -11.19
CA PHE A 560 37.49 -11.77 -12.02
C PHE A 560 38.23 -12.99 -11.43
N GLN A 561 39.03 -12.80 -10.39
CA GLN A 561 39.87 -13.85 -9.82
C GLN A 561 40.15 -13.61 -8.34
N THR A 562 40.65 -14.64 -7.67
CA THR A 562 41.13 -14.53 -6.29
C THR A 562 42.59 -14.11 -6.26
N GLU A 563 42.91 -13.10 -5.45
CA GLU A 563 44.28 -12.68 -5.17
C GLU A 563 44.76 -13.29 -3.86
N SER A 564 46.02 -13.74 -3.78
CA SER A 564 46.57 -14.43 -2.60
C SER A 564 47.92 -13.87 -2.18
N PHE A 565 48.11 -13.68 -0.87
CA PHE A 565 49.33 -13.12 -0.29
C PHE A 565 49.69 -13.86 1.01
N PRO A 566 50.97 -13.91 1.40
CA PRO A 566 51.32 -14.27 2.77
C PRO A 566 50.76 -13.24 3.75
N CYS A 567 50.33 -13.67 4.93
CA CYS A 567 49.80 -12.77 5.96
C CYS A 567 50.78 -11.65 6.36
N SER A 568 52.09 -11.90 6.26
CA SER A 568 53.14 -10.91 6.54
C SER A 568 53.14 -9.70 5.60
N ALA A 569 52.54 -9.83 4.39
CA ALA A 569 52.50 -8.74 3.41
C ALA A 569 51.47 -7.64 3.76
N ALA A 570 50.68 -7.84 4.83
CA ALA A 570 49.65 -6.93 5.30
C ALA A 570 48.75 -6.33 4.18
N PRO A 571 48.16 -7.17 3.31
CA PRO A 571 47.45 -6.68 2.13
C PRO A 571 46.16 -5.94 2.50
N THR A 572 45.83 -4.91 1.72
CA THR A 572 44.59 -4.12 1.85
C THR A 572 43.93 -3.85 0.51
N LEU A 573 42.62 -4.04 0.44
CA LEU A 573 41.77 -3.70 -0.71
C LEU A 573 40.86 -2.54 -0.31
N VAL A 574 40.80 -1.50 -1.13
CA VAL A 574 39.87 -0.38 -0.98
C VAL A 574 39.09 -0.22 -2.27
N GLN A 575 37.77 -0.31 -2.18
CA GLN A 575 36.84 0.11 -3.22
C GLN A 575 36.46 1.56 -2.90
N ASP A 576 37.10 2.51 -3.57
CA ASP A 576 36.97 3.95 -3.33
C ASP A 576 35.94 4.63 -4.23
N ASP A 577 35.58 4.01 -5.35
CA ASP A 577 34.48 4.41 -6.23
C ASP A 577 33.63 3.19 -6.63
N TRP A 578 32.46 3.36 -7.24
CA TRP A 578 31.63 2.23 -7.70
C TRP A 578 32.29 1.41 -8.83
N ASN A 579 33.25 2.01 -9.55
CA ASN A 579 33.96 1.44 -10.69
C ASN A 579 35.48 1.48 -10.52
N HIS A 580 35.96 1.58 -9.28
CA HIS A 580 37.39 1.50 -8.99
C HIS A 580 37.66 0.86 -7.62
N PHE A 581 38.60 -0.08 -7.60
CA PHE A 581 39.26 -0.55 -6.40
C PHE A 581 40.77 -0.64 -6.60
N ALA A 582 41.51 -0.45 -5.51
CA ALA A 582 42.94 -0.70 -5.42
C ALA A 582 43.24 -1.73 -4.33
N LEU A 583 44.12 -2.67 -4.64
CA LEU A 583 44.67 -3.68 -3.74
C LEU A 583 46.17 -3.44 -3.60
N THR A 584 46.63 -3.34 -2.37
CA THR A 584 48.03 -3.15 -2.01
C THR A 584 48.54 -4.30 -1.16
N ALA A 585 49.83 -4.60 -1.26
CA ALA A 585 50.54 -5.57 -0.44
C ALA A 585 52.00 -5.10 -0.29
N ASP A 586 52.61 -5.32 0.88
CA ASP A 586 53.96 -4.83 1.21
C ASP A 586 54.13 -3.30 1.00
N GLY A 587 53.04 -2.54 1.19
CA GLY A 587 52.99 -1.09 0.95
C GLY A 587 53.12 -0.69 -0.53
N GLN A 588 52.98 -1.63 -1.47
CA GLN A 588 53.03 -1.40 -2.92
C GLN A 588 51.68 -1.76 -3.56
N ALA A 589 51.37 -1.13 -4.69
CA ALA A 589 50.21 -1.51 -5.50
C ALA A 589 50.39 -2.93 -6.06
N ALA A 590 49.39 -3.79 -5.84
CA ALA A 590 49.37 -5.17 -6.30
C ALA A 590 48.36 -5.40 -7.43
N ARG A 591 47.17 -4.78 -7.34
CA ARG A 591 46.10 -4.88 -8.36
C ARG A 591 45.21 -3.65 -8.31
N GLU A 592 44.67 -3.26 -9.46
CA GLU A 592 43.51 -2.36 -9.59
C GLU A 592 42.45 -3.02 -10.48
N GLY A 593 41.20 -2.62 -10.32
CA GLY A 593 40.08 -3.08 -11.13
C GLY A 593 38.83 -2.25 -10.88
N GLN A 594 37.67 -2.66 -11.39
CA GLN A 594 36.46 -1.84 -11.29
C GLN A 594 35.61 -2.20 -10.07
N GLN A 595 35.25 -3.47 -9.91
CA GLN A 595 34.30 -3.93 -8.89
C GLN A 595 34.87 -5.13 -8.15
N ALA A 596 35.37 -4.91 -6.93
CA ALA A 596 35.84 -5.98 -6.08
C ALA A 596 34.68 -6.88 -5.65
N ALA A 597 34.93 -8.18 -5.52
CA ALA A 597 33.88 -9.12 -5.13
C ALA A 597 33.44 -8.98 -3.67
N GLY A 598 34.19 -8.27 -2.81
CA GLY A 598 33.72 -7.91 -1.47
C GLY A 598 33.96 -8.93 -0.36
N TRP A 599 34.98 -9.80 -0.49
CA TRP A 599 35.38 -10.73 0.57
C TRP A 599 36.89 -10.86 0.74
N ILE A 600 37.28 -11.21 1.97
CA ILE A 600 38.64 -11.53 2.42
C ILE A 600 38.63 -12.84 3.20
N ASP A 601 39.66 -13.66 3.03
CA ASP A 601 39.90 -14.89 3.81
C ASP A 601 41.26 -14.84 4.47
N LEU A 602 41.34 -15.33 5.71
CA LEU A 602 42.58 -15.64 6.41
C LEU A 602 42.56 -17.12 6.82
N SER A 603 43.39 -17.93 6.19
CA SER A 603 43.41 -19.37 6.38
C SER A 603 44.82 -19.97 6.41
N ASP A 604 44.93 -21.11 7.10
CA ASP A 604 46.11 -21.97 7.10
C ASP A 604 45.78 -23.33 6.46
N SER A 605 46.65 -24.33 6.64
CA SER A 605 46.43 -25.66 6.06
C SER A 605 45.33 -26.48 6.73
N ARG A 606 44.75 -26.02 7.85
CA ARG A 606 43.70 -26.73 8.60
C ARG A 606 42.37 -26.00 8.55
N VAL A 607 42.36 -24.72 8.94
CA VAL A 607 41.15 -23.93 9.15
C VAL A 607 41.27 -22.54 8.57
N GLY A 608 40.14 -21.92 8.25
CA GLY A 608 40.04 -20.58 7.66
C GLY A 608 38.91 -19.74 8.23
N LEU A 609 39.02 -18.43 8.01
CA LEU A 609 38.02 -17.44 8.39
C LEU A 609 37.84 -16.48 7.23
N GLN A 610 36.69 -16.60 6.58
CA GLN A 610 36.25 -15.70 5.52
C GLN A 610 35.29 -14.64 6.10
N LEU A 611 35.56 -13.39 5.74
CA LEU A 611 34.65 -12.25 5.94
C LEU A 611 34.21 -11.72 4.58
N GLY A 612 32.90 -11.64 4.38
CA GLY A 612 32.28 -11.05 3.18
C GLY A 612 31.30 -9.94 3.55
N VAL A 613 31.11 -8.97 2.67
CA VAL A 613 30.11 -7.90 2.84
C VAL A 613 29.25 -7.85 1.58
N ARG A 614 27.93 -7.99 1.77
CA ARG A 614 26.95 -7.95 0.68
C ARG A 614 26.87 -6.55 0.07
N ASP A 615 26.70 -6.47 -1.24
CA ASP A 615 26.58 -5.20 -1.98
C ASP A 615 27.80 -4.27 -1.77
N PHE A 616 29.01 -4.84 -1.84
CA PHE A 616 30.27 -4.17 -1.49
C PHE A 616 30.54 -2.93 -2.36
N PHE A 617 30.61 -3.08 -3.69
CA PHE A 617 30.94 -1.97 -4.58
C PHE A 617 29.78 -0.98 -4.72
N GLN A 618 28.54 -1.46 -4.63
CA GLN A 618 27.35 -0.61 -4.69
C GLN A 618 27.30 0.36 -3.52
N GLN A 619 27.86 -0.02 -2.37
CA GLN A 619 27.89 0.78 -1.15
C GLN A 619 29.27 1.42 -0.89
N PHE A 620 30.08 1.67 -1.92
CA PHE A 620 31.38 2.32 -1.77
C PHE A 620 31.29 3.65 -0.96
N PRO A 621 32.38 4.10 -0.30
CA PRO A 621 33.63 3.39 -0.18
C PRO A 621 33.54 2.20 0.80
N LYS A 622 34.31 1.15 0.52
CA LYS A 622 34.45 -0.05 1.36
C LYS A 622 35.89 -0.53 1.36
N GLY A 623 36.29 -1.27 2.38
CA GLY A 623 37.65 -1.83 2.45
C GLY A 623 37.73 -3.19 3.11
N LEU A 624 38.77 -3.92 2.77
CA LEU A 624 39.13 -5.21 3.35
C LEU A 624 40.62 -5.18 3.67
N ALA A 625 41.02 -5.65 4.84
CA ALA A 625 42.43 -5.62 5.24
C ALA A 625 42.80 -6.83 6.08
N ALA A 626 44.01 -7.32 5.88
CA ALA A 626 44.65 -8.23 6.80
C ALA A 626 45.86 -7.55 7.45
N GLU A 627 45.74 -7.18 8.72
CA GLU A 627 46.77 -6.45 9.46
C GLU A 627 47.02 -7.12 10.81
N ALA A 628 48.28 -7.36 11.18
CA ALA A 628 48.66 -7.93 12.48
C ALA A 628 47.88 -9.21 12.85
N GLY A 629 47.67 -10.11 11.88
CA GLY A 629 46.91 -11.35 12.09
C GLY A 629 45.39 -11.19 12.18
N SER A 630 44.86 -9.98 11.95
CA SER A 630 43.43 -9.72 11.84
C SER A 630 42.92 -9.87 10.42
N VAL A 631 41.62 -10.09 10.29
CA VAL A 631 40.83 -9.89 9.07
C VAL A 631 39.79 -8.81 9.39
N THR A 632 39.81 -7.71 8.64
CA THR A 632 38.93 -6.56 8.85
C THR A 632 38.10 -6.28 7.61
N ALA A 633 36.78 -6.17 7.79
CA ALA A 633 35.88 -5.56 6.83
C ALA A 633 35.60 -4.12 7.27
N TYR A 634 36.15 -3.15 6.55
CA TYR A 634 35.85 -1.74 6.75
C TYR A 634 34.56 -1.37 6.02
N LEU A 635 33.54 -1.05 6.82
CA LEU A 635 32.26 -0.54 6.34
C LEU A 635 32.38 0.94 5.91
N TRP A 636 33.37 1.64 6.47
CA TRP A 636 33.96 2.85 5.92
C TRP A 636 35.50 2.74 6.07
N PRO A 637 36.26 2.69 4.97
CA PRO A 637 37.71 2.46 5.02
C PRO A 637 38.46 3.68 5.58
N PRO A 638 39.65 3.47 6.20
CA PRO A 638 40.50 4.56 6.61
C PRO A 638 40.94 5.37 5.37
N GLY A 639 40.82 6.69 5.45
CA GLY A 639 41.13 7.58 4.33
C GLY A 639 40.53 8.96 4.57
N LYS A 640 39.77 9.46 3.60
CA LYS A 640 38.96 10.67 3.77
C LYS A 640 37.90 10.42 4.86
N PRO A 641 37.84 11.24 5.93
CA PRO A 641 36.77 11.13 6.90
C PRO A 641 35.39 11.33 6.25
N MET A 642 34.43 10.55 6.72
CA MET A 642 33.01 10.64 6.35
C MET A 642 32.45 11.98 6.80
N ASP A 643 31.96 12.75 5.83
CA ASP A 643 31.35 14.05 6.05
C ASP A 643 29.82 13.95 5.98
N LEU A 644 29.18 14.29 7.10
CA LEU A 644 27.73 14.32 7.25
C LEU A 644 27.17 15.73 7.46
N SER A 645 28.01 16.78 7.37
CA SER A 645 27.53 18.17 7.46
C SER A 645 26.51 18.46 6.40
N PHE A 646 25.66 19.42 6.72
CA PHE A 646 24.67 19.91 5.79
C PHE A 646 25.30 20.90 4.81
N ASP A 647 24.97 20.79 3.51
CA ASP A 647 25.35 21.80 2.50
C ASP A 647 24.21 22.82 2.29
N PRO A 648 24.28 24.04 2.85
CA PRO A 648 23.19 25.00 2.80
C PRO A 648 23.00 25.66 1.43
N LYS A 649 23.88 25.42 0.45
CA LYS A 649 23.79 26.13 -0.84
C LYS A 649 22.58 25.66 -1.65
N GLY A 650 21.60 26.56 -1.77
CA GLY A 650 20.47 26.46 -2.68
C GLY A 650 19.22 25.79 -2.10
N GLU A 651 19.12 25.57 -0.80
CA GLU A 651 17.91 24.95 -0.25
C GLU A 651 16.74 25.93 -0.13
N GLU A 652 15.55 25.48 -0.55
CA GLU A 652 14.28 26.22 -0.46
C GLU A 652 13.41 25.74 0.73
N TYR A 653 13.73 24.58 1.30
CA TYR A 653 13.02 23.97 2.43
C TYR A 653 13.69 24.26 3.79
N PRO A 654 12.95 24.14 4.91
CA PRO A 654 13.55 24.05 6.23
C PRO A 654 14.58 22.92 6.26
N VAL A 655 15.79 23.28 6.66
CA VAL A 655 16.95 22.39 6.60
C VAL A 655 17.05 21.54 7.86
N ASP A 656 17.57 20.33 7.71
CA ASP A 656 17.82 19.41 8.82
C ASP A 656 19.27 18.88 8.82
N LYS A 657 19.58 17.91 9.66
CA LYS A 657 20.92 17.40 9.97
C LYS A 657 20.93 15.87 10.08
N ALA A 658 22.10 15.28 9.85
CA ALA A 658 22.31 13.83 9.85
C ALA A 658 22.31 13.15 11.24
N THR A 659 22.12 13.87 12.34
CA THR A 659 22.06 13.25 13.68
C THR A 659 20.89 12.27 13.71
N GLY A 660 21.19 10.99 13.95
CA GLY A 660 20.23 9.90 13.94
C GLY A 660 20.21 9.06 12.66
N VAL A 661 20.91 9.45 11.60
CA VAL A 661 21.06 8.64 10.38
C VAL A 661 21.75 7.32 10.73
N GLY A 662 21.17 6.23 10.27
CA GLY A 662 21.70 4.88 10.41
C GLY A 662 22.24 4.32 9.10
N LYS A 663 23.03 3.24 9.18
CA LYS A 663 23.30 2.37 8.04
C LYS A 663 23.54 0.94 8.46
N THR A 664 22.74 0.03 7.91
CA THR A 664 22.89 -1.42 8.04
C THR A 664 23.79 -1.96 6.93
N HIS A 665 24.74 -2.81 7.33
CA HIS A 665 25.60 -3.60 6.47
C HIS A 665 25.38 -5.08 6.76
N GLU A 666 25.32 -5.89 5.70
CA GLU A 666 25.13 -7.33 5.80
C GLU A 666 26.45 -8.05 5.54
N ALA A 667 26.93 -8.81 6.53
CA ALA A 667 28.21 -9.49 6.50
C ALA A 667 28.08 -11.01 6.67
N LEU A 668 28.90 -11.75 5.93
CA LEU A 668 29.13 -13.18 6.09
C LEU A 668 30.36 -13.39 6.97
N ILE A 669 30.22 -14.18 8.02
CA ILE A 669 31.35 -14.69 8.82
C ILE A 669 31.38 -16.20 8.64
N HIS A 670 32.31 -16.71 7.85
CA HIS A 670 32.36 -18.13 7.49
C HIS A 670 33.62 -18.78 8.05
N PHE A 671 33.43 -19.76 8.93
CA PHE A 671 34.48 -20.61 9.46
C PHE A 671 34.51 -21.90 8.63
N HIS A 672 35.66 -22.25 8.09
CA HIS A 672 35.76 -23.34 7.13
C HIS A 672 37.03 -24.17 7.31
N PRO A 673 37.06 -25.43 6.83
CA PRO A 673 38.32 -26.17 6.66
C PRO A 673 39.20 -25.47 5.63
N SER A 674 40.39 -25.99 5.35
CA SER A 674 41.18 -25.48 4.21
C SER A 674 40.40 -25.65 2.90
N GLU A 675 39.83 -24.56 2.38
CA GLU A 675 39.00 -24.54 1.17
C GLU A 675 39.76 -23.91 0.00
N PRO A 676 39.55 -24.40 -1.23
CA PRO A 676 40.12 -23.77 -2.40
C PRO A 676 39.41 -22.43 -2.71
N PRO A 677 40.08 -21.47 -3.37
CA PRO A 677 39.53 -20.15 -3.70
C PRO A 677 38.16 -20.17 -4.40
N GLU A 678 37.90 -21.16 -5.23
CA GLU A 678 36.64 -21.29 -5.98
C GLU A 678 35.44 -21.54 -5.05
N GLU A 679 35.64 -22.28 -3.96
CA GLU A 679 34.62 -22.55 -2.95
C GLU A 679 34.34 -21.30 -2.10
N LEU A 680 35.37 -20.53 -1.75
CA LEU A 680 35.23 -19.23 -1.07
C LEU A 680 34.50 -18.21 -1.95
N ALA A 681 34.79 -18.17 -3.25
CA ALA A 681 34.06 -17.32 -4.17
C ALA A 681 32.60 -17.79 -4.33
N ARG A 682 32.35 -19.11 -4.32
CA ARG A 682 31.00 -19.69 -4.40
C ARG A 682 30.18 -19.36 -3.16
N SER A 683 30.76 -19.43 -1.95
CA SER A 683 30.08 -19.09 -0.70
C SER A 683 29.59 -17.64 -0.71
N LEU A 684 30.41 -16.69 -1.18
CA LEU A 684 29.97 -15.29 -1.27
C LEU A 684 28.89 -15.10 -2.33
N ARG A 685 29.02 -15.68 -3.54
CA ARG A 685 27.95 -15.60 -4.54
C ARG A 685 26.61 -16.11 -3.99
N ALA A 686 26.65 -17.21 -3.23
CA ALA A 686 25.47 -17.76 -2.59
C ALA A 686 24.89 -16.85 -1.49
N PHE A 687 25.74 -16.10 -0.78
CA PHE A 687 25.36 -15.12 0.23
C PHE A 687 24.78 -13.83 -0.36
N GLU A 688 25.33 -13.35 -1.49
CA GLU A 688 24.83 -12.18 -2.23
C GLU A 688 23.38 -12.36 -2.69
N GLU A 689 23.03 -13.61 -3.00
CA GLU A 689 21.71 -13.99 -3.49
C GLU A 689 21.06 -15.08 -2.61
N PRO A 690 20.45 -14.72 -1.46
CA PRO A 690 19.83 -15.68 -0.53
C PRO A 690 18.69 -16.48 -1.15
N LEU A 691 18.49 -17.72 -0.70
CA LEU A 691 17.38 -18.58 -1.12
C LEU A 691 16.05 -18.10 -0.51
N VAL A 692 15.16 -17.59 -1.35
CA VAL A 692 13.82 -17.15 -0.94
C VAL A 692 12.77 -17.88 -1.77
N ALA A 693 11.87 -18.61 -1.11
CA ALA A 693 10.78 -19.31 -1.76
C ALA A 693 9.55 -18.40 -1.83
N ALA A 694 8.92 -18.33 -3.00
CA ALA A 694 7.70 -17.57 -3.22
C ALA A 694 6.47 -18.47 -3.10
N PRO A 695 5.48 -18.14 -2.26
CA PRO A 695 4.15 -18.73 -2.36
C PRO A 695 3.54 -18.45 -3.72
N SER A 696 2.71 -19.35 -4.23
CA SER A 696 2.00 -19.14 -5.50
C SER A 696 1.26 -17.79 -5.46
N PRO A 697 1.38 -16.93 -6.48
CA PRO A 697 0.73 -15.63 -6.50
C PRO A 697 -0.77 -15.67 -6.22
N GLU A 698 -1.47 -16.71 -6.69
CA GLU A 698 -2.90 -16.91 -6.45
C GLU A 698 -3.20 -17.04 -4.95
N TRP A 699 -2.34 -17.73 -4.21
CA TRP A 699 -2.48 -17.88 -2.76
C TRP A 699 -2.17 -16.56 -2.04
N SER A 700 -1.04 -15.93 -2.38
CA SER A 700 -0.62 -14.65 -1.78
C SER A 700 -1.68 -13.57 -1.94
N CYS A 701 -2.20 -13.41 -3.16
CA CYS A 701 -3.23 -12.42 -3.48
C CYS A 701 -4.60 -12.74 -2.84
N ALA A 702 -4.99 -14.02 -2.78
CA ALA A 702 -6.24 -14.44 -2.17
C ALA A 702 -6.23 -14.38 -0.62
N SER A 703 -5.06 -14.22 0.01
CA SER A 703 -4.94 -14.17 1.47
C SER A 703 -5.60 -12.95 2.12
N GLY A 704 -5.74 -11.84 1.40
CA GLY A 704 -6.22 -10.59 2.00
C GLY A 704 -5.20 -9.87 2.89
N ALA A 705 -4.03 -10.46 3.15
CA ALA A 705 -3.09 -10.00 4.19
C ALA A 705 -2.44 -8.63 3.89
N LEU A 706 -2.50 -8.16 2.64
CA LEU A 706 -1.98 -6.87 2.15
C LEU A 706 -3.05 -6.08 1.39
N GLY A 707 -4.31 -6.28 1.77
CA GLY A 707 -5.45 -5.96 0.92
C GLY A 707 -5.67 -7.04 -0.14
N ALA A 708 -6.25 -6.67 -1.28
CA ALA A 708 -6.67 -7.60 -2.32
C ALA A 708 -6.05 -7.28 -3.70
N PRO A 709 -4.71 -7.29 -3.83
CA PRO A 709 -4.10 -7.20 -5.16
C PRO A 709 -4.48 -8.42 -6.01
N GLY A 710 -4.59 -8.27 -7.32
CA GLY A 710 -4.76 -9.41 -8.24
C GLY A 710 -3.41 -10.05 -8.58
N PRO A 711 -3.31 -11.38 -8.78
CA PRO A 711 -2.09 -12.00 -9.26
C PRO A 711 -1.72 -11.49 -10.65
N LEU A 712 -0.43 -11.55 -11.00
CA LEU A 712 0.10 -11.24 -12.32
C LEU A 712 -0.68 -12.02 -13.39
N ASP A 713 -1.34 -11.30 -14.31
CA ASP A 713 -2.20 -11.91 -15.34
C ASP A 713 -1.94 -11.34 -16.75
N PRO A 714 -0.77 -11.63 -17.35
CA PRO A 714 -0.43 -11.13 -18.68
C PRO A 714 -1.30 -11.74 -19.79
N ARG A 715 -2.08 -12.79 -19.51
CA ARG A 715 -2.98 -13.39 -20.50
C ARG A 715 -4.22 -12.54 -20.73
N ASN A 716 -4.79 -11.98 -19.67
CA ASN A 716 -6.00 -11.16 -19.75
C ASN A 716 -5.69 -9.65 -19.72
N HIS A 717 -4.55 -9.25 -19.16
CA HIS A 717 -4.17 -7.85 -18.95
C HIS A 717 -2.73 -7.52 -19.42
N PRO A 718 -2.32 -7.92 -20.65
CA PRO A 718 -0.93 -7.77 -21.09
C PRO A 718 -0.41 -6.32 -21.03
N GLU A 719 -1.20 -5.34 -21.46
CA GLU A 719 -0.79 -3.93 -21.49
C GLU A 719 -0.51 -3.36 -20.09
N ILE A 720 -1.32 -3.76 -19.09
CA ILE A 720 -1.14 -3.35 -17.69
C ILE A 720 0.14 -3.96 -17.12
N GLU A 721 0.29 -5.28 -17.25
CA GLU A 721 1.41 -6.00 -16.66
C GLU A 721 2.74 -5.62 -17.31
N GLU A 722 2.72 -5.37 -18.63
CA GLU A 722 3.88 -4.86 -19.32
C GLU A 722 4.24 -3.45 -18.83
N ALA A 723 3.27 -2.55 -18.64
CA ALA A 723 3.51 -1.18 -18.16
C ALA A 723 4.12 -1.16 -16.76
N LEU A 724 3.58 -1.96 -15.84
CA LEU A 724 4.10 -2.10 -14.49
C LEU A 724 5.53 -2.66 -14.50
N SER A 725 5.80 -3.70 -15.31
CA SER A 725 7.15 -4.24 -15.42
C SER A 725 8.13 -3.22 -15.98
N ALA A 726 7.79 -2.55 -17.10
CA ALA A 726 8.70 -1.61 -17.73
C ALA A 726 9.04 -0.41 -16.86
N MET A 727 8.06 0.09 -16.09
CA MET A 727 8.27 1.15 -15.12
C MET A 727 9.27 0.72 -14.04
N PHE A 728 9.05 -0.43 -13.41
CA PHE A 728 10.01 -0.98 -12.44
C PHE A 728 11.39 -1.22 -13.06
N ASP A 729 11.44 -1.82 -14.25
CA ASP A 729 12.68 -2.15 -14.94
C ASP A 729 13.47 -0.86 -15.27
N TRP A 730 12.79 0.26 -15.50
CA TRP A 730 13.43 1.56 -15.68
C TRP A 730 14.03 2.05 -14.36
N ASP A 731 13.28 2.06 -13.26
CA ASP A 731 13.80 2.48 -11.95
C ASP A 731 15.02 1.66 -11.51
N GLU A 732 14.95 0.33 -11.65
CA GLU A 732 16.07 -0.55 -11.31
C GLU A 732 17.31 -0.25 -12.17
N ARG A 733 17.14 0.01 -13.48
CA ARG A 733 18.25 0.39 -14.35
C ARG A 733 18.86 1.73 -13.95
N MET A 734 18.04 2.69 -13.56
CA MET A 734 18.49 4.04 -13.26
C MET A 734 19.34 4.11 -11.97
N VAL A 735 19.13 3.22 -11.00
CA VAL A 735 20.01 3.06 -9.84
C VAL A 735 21.48 2.84 -10.25
N GLY A 736 21.72 2.07 -11.30
CA GLY A 736 23.07 1.74 -11.81
C GLY A 736 23.56 2.62 -12.96
N TRP A 737 22.88 3.73 -13.27
CA TRP A 737 23.16 4.51 -14.48
C TRP A 737 24.56 5.16 -14.46
N PRO A 738 25.48 4.87 -15.40
CA PRO A 738 26.90 5.26 -15.28
C PRO A 738 27.19 6.76 -15.09
N LYS A 739 26.31 7.65 -15.57
CA LYS A 739 26.50 9.10 -15.44
C LYS A 739 25.98 9.65 -14.12
N GLU A 740 24.92 9.05 -13.56
CA GLU A 740 24.13 9.65 -12.47
C GLU A 740 23.63 8.61 -11.44
N HIS A 741 24.34 7.49 -11.26
CA HIS A 741 23.93 6.36 -10.41
C HIS A 741 23.62 6.74 -8.95
N SER A 742 22.84 5.86 -8.31
CA SER A 742 22.56 5.88 -6.86
C SER A 742 23.51 5.00 -6.05
N TYR A 743 24.67 4.58 -6.59
CA TYR A 743 25.69 3.91 -5.78
C TYR A 743 26.34 4.85 -4.75
N GLY A 744 26.79 4.25 -3.64
CA GLY A 744 27.40 4.91 -2.50
C GLY A 744 26.74 4.47 -1.18
N ILE A 745 27.50 4.49 -0.08
CA ILE A 745 27.01 4.04 1.25
C ILE A 745 25.70 4.73 1.67
N TRP A 746 25.54 6.01 1.34
CA TRP A 746 24.37 6.81 1.69
C TRP A 746 23.29 6.83 0.63
N ASN A 747 23.56 6.33 -0.58
CA ASN A 747 22.69 6.52 -1.73
C ASN A 747 22.02 5.22 -2.18
N PHE A 748 22.70 4.07 -2.07
CA PHE A 748 22.23 2.83 -2.69
C PHE A 748 21.04 2.21 -1.93
N PRO A 749 19.97 1.76 -2.61
CA PRO A 749 19.63 1.88 -4.05
C PRO A 749 18.56 2.96 -4.32
N GLU A 750 18.61 4.09 -3.64
CA GLU A 750 17.53 5.08 -3.60
C GLU A 750 17.19 5.66 -4.98
N LEU A 751 15.93 6.06 -5.13
CA LEU A 751 15.39 6.61 -6.36
C LEU A 751 15.52 8.13 -6.41
N HIS A 752 15.30 8.68 -7.60
CA HIS A 752 15.23 10.12 -7.82
C HIS A 752 13.84 10.55 -8.29
N TYR A 753 13.38 11.71 -7.82
CA TYR A 753 12.07 12.30 -8.20
C TYR A 753 11.97 12.60 -9.70
N SER A 754 13.08 12.99 -10.31
CA SER A 754 13.19 13.21 -11.75
C SER A 754 14.66 13.21 -12.17
N TRP A 755 14.91 12.68 -13.37
CA TRP A 755 16.24 12.59 -13.97
C TRP A 755 16.54 13.74 -14.94
N GLU A 756 15.51 14.32 -15.57
CA GLU A 756 15.64 15.55 -16.38
C GLU A 756 15.70 16.80 -15.49
N GLY A 757 15.22 16.65 -14.27
CA GLY A 757 15.28 17.62 -13.20
C GLY A 757 13.95 18.32 -12.95
N VAL A 758 13.66 18.52 -11.67
CA VAL A 758 12.44 19.18 -11.18
C VAL A 758 12.88 20.35 -10.31
N TRP A 759 12.13 21.45 -10.36
CA TRP A 759 12.47 22.70 -9.65
C TRP A 759 13.85 23.26 -10.01
N GLY A 760 14.30 23.05 -11.25
CA GLY A 760 15.60 23.53 -11.75
C GLY A 760 16.81 22.68 -11.33
N ARG A 761 16.61 21.46 -10.81
CA ARG A 761 17.69 20.57 -10.34
C ARG A 761 17.58 19.17 -10.92
N LYS A 762 18.69 18.61 -11.37
CA LYS A 762 18.77 17.28 -12.01
C LYS A 762 18.72 16.10 -11.03
N ARG A 763 19.00 16.30 -9.75
CA ARG A 763 18.92 15.25 -8.71
C ARG A 763 18.04 15.70 -7.57
N TYR A 764 17.18 14.79 -7.14
CA TYR A 764 16.28 14.95 -6.02
C TYR A 764 16.03 13.57 -5.42
N TRP A 765 16.55 13.29 -4.24
CA TRP A 765 16.37 12.01 -3.55
C TRP A 765 14.90 11.82 -3.22
N PHE A 766 14.38 10.63 -3.53
CA PHE A 766 12.96 10.34 -3.43
C PHE A 766 12.49 10.18 -1.98
N ASN A 767 13.36 9.65 -1.10
CA ASN A 767 13.13 9.44 0.33
C ASN A 767 11.76 8.84 0.64
N ASN A 768 11.40 7.75 -0.06
CA ASN A 768 10.12 7.07 0.09
C ASN A 768 8.86 7.96 -0.10
N GLU A 769 8.96 9.03 -0.90
CA GLU A 769 7.82 9.89 -1.16
C GLU A 769 6.62 9.11 -1.72
N TYR A 770 5.41 9.49 -1.32
CA TYR A 770 4.15 8.75 -1.58
C TYR A 770 4.12 7.29 -1.05
N GLY A 771 5.18 6.80 -0.40
CA GLY A 771 5.32 5.42 0.05
C GLY A 771 5.73 4.46 -1.08
N ALA A 772 6.51 4.93 -2.05
CA ALA A 772 6.94 4.13 -3.21
C ALA A 772 7.54 2.76 -2.86
N ALA A 773 8.22 2.61 -1.72
CA ALA A 773 8.82 1.34 -1.33
C ALA A 773 7.81 0.21 -1.09
N GLU A 774 6.51 0.51 -1.00
CA GLU A 774 5.44 -0.50 -0.93
C GLU A 774 5.26 -1.27 -2.25
N GLY A 775 5.44 -0.61 -3.40
CA GLY A 775 5.14 -1.14 -4.73
C GLY A 775 5.89 -2.44 -5.07
N PRO A 776 7.22 -2.52 -4.93
CA PRO A 776 8.01 -3.71 -5.20
C PRO A 776 7.59 -4.94 -4.39
N TRP A 777 7.19 -4.75 -3.13
CA TRP A 777 6.69 -5.85 -2.30
C TRP A 777 5.38 -6.42 -2.86
N LEU A 778 4.48 -5.55 -3.31
CA LEU A 778 3.23 -5.97 -3.97
C LEU A 778 3.53 -6.68 -5.29
N MET A 779 4.44 -6.15 -6.12
CA MET A 779 4.84 -6.78 -7.39
C MET A 779 5.47 -8.16 -7.17
N TYR A 780 6.30 -8.33 -6.14
CA TYR A 780 6.86 -9.63 -5.76
C TYR A 780 5.74 -10.63 -5.41
N LEU A 781 4.75 -10.25 -4.61
CA LEU A 781 3.70 -11.18 -4.21
C LEU A 781 2.69 -11.50 -5.33
N ARG A 782 2.50 -10.57 -6.27
CA ARG A 782 1.69 -10.79 -7.47
C ARG A 782 2.35 -11.73 -8.48
N SER A 783 3.67 -11.86 -8.47
CA SER A 783 4.41 -12.56 -9.55
C SER A 783 5.25 -13.73 -9.06
N GLY A 784 5.75 -13.67 -7.82
CA GLY A 784 6.84 -14.50 -7.31
C GLY A 784 8.20 -14.15 -7.92
N ASP A 785 8.32 -13.08 -8.71
CA ASP A 785 9.53 -12.73 -9.44
C ASP A 785 10.56 -12.05 -8.50
N ARG A 786 11.76 -12.63 -8.47
CA ARG A 786 12.85 -12.24 -7.59
C ARG A 786 13.36 -10.83 -7.86
N LYS A 787 13.23 -10.27 -9.07
CA LYS A 787 13.73 -8.92 -9.36
C LYS A 787 13.08 -7.87 -8.43
N TYR A 788 11.77 -8.01 -8.21
CA TYR A 788 11.02 -7.13 -7.31
C TYR A 788 11.46 -7.31 -5.87
N LEU A 789 11.61 -8.56 -5.40
CA LEU A 789 12.07 -8.86 -4.04
C LEU A 789 13.45 -8.25 -3.75
N ARG A 790 14.39 -8.43 -4.67
CA ARG A 790 15.78 -7.97 -4.51
C ARG A 790 15.86 -6.45 -4.38
N PHE A 791 15.11 -5.74 -5.22
CA PHE A 791 15.00 -4.29 -5.12
C PHE A 791 14.29 -3.86 -3.84
N ALA A 792 13.14 -4.48 -3.52
CA ALA A 792 12.33 -4.16 -2.35
C ALA A 792 13.11 -4.29 -1.03
N GLU A 793 13.88 -5.37 -0.88
CA GLU A 793 14.72 -5.63 0.29
C GLU A 793 15.74 -4.50 0.49
N ARG A 794 16.47 -4.14 -0.57
CA ARG A 794 17.56 -3.15 -0.50
C ARG A 794 17.02 -1.74 -0.34
N HIS A 795 15.97 -1.38 -1.08
CA HIS A 795 15.33 -0.06 -0.98
C HIS A 795 14.72 0.15 0.41
N SER A 796 14.02 -0.85 0.93
CA SER A 796 13.46 -0.77 2.29
C SER A 796 14.55 -0.58 3.36
N ARG A 797 15.71 -1.25 3.22
CA ARG A 797 16.85 -1.04 4.14
C ARG A 797 17.41 0.37 4.07
N HIS A 798 17.54 0.94 2.88
CA HIS A 798 17.97 2.32 2.73
C HIS A 798 17.03 3.25 3.51
N ILE A 799 15.73 3.14 3.26
CA ILE A 799 14.73 4.02 3.86
C ILE A 799 14.66 3.84 5.39
N MET A 800 14.70 2.59 5.86
CA MET A 800 14.70 2.25 7.29
C MET A 800 15.93 2.77 8.04
N ASP A 801 17.02 3.10 7.34
CA ASP A 801 18.29 3.48 7.95
C ASP A 801 18.66 4.94 7.67
N VAL A 802 18.73 5.33 6.40
CA VAL A 802 19.28 6.60 5.92
C VAL A 802 18.24 7.72 5.97
N ASP A 803 17.02 7.43 5.53
CA ASP A 803 15.94 8.42 5.47
C ASP A 803 15.20 8.57 6.80
N THR A 804 15.43 7.67 7.77
CA THR A 804 14.75 7.63 9.06
C THR A 804 15.65 8.09 10.20
N ILE A 805 15.11 8.90 11.11
CA ILE A 805 15.84 9.41 12.27
C ILE A 805 15.77 8.41 13.44
N HIS A 806 16.90 7.84 13.86
CA HIS A 806 16.95 6.89 14.99
C HIS A 806 17.42 7.50 16.33
N HIS A 807 18.04 8.67 16.29
CA HIS A 807 18.60 9.32 17.47
C HIS A 807 18.51 10.84 17.37
N ARG A 808 17.80 11.48 18.31
CA ARG A 808 17.60 12.93 18.31
C ARG A 808 17.41 13.49 19.72
N PRO A 809 18.49 13.80 20.46
CA PRO A 809 18.37 14.16 21.88
C PRO A 809 17.76 15.54 22.11
N ASP A 810 17.95 16.48 21.17
CA ASP A 810 17.40 17.83 21.20
C ASP A 810 15.92 17.89 20.80
N GLU A 811 15.49 16.97 19.93
CA GLU A 811 14.11 16.87 19.42
C GLU A 811 13.64 15.41 19.44
N PRO A 812 13.45 14.79 20.62
CA PRO A 812 13.17 13.36 20.73
C PRO A 812 11.87 12.93 20.04
N GLY A 813 10.92 13.86 19.85
CA GLY A 813 9.70 13.61 19.08
C GLY A 813 9.90 13.39 17.58
N ASN A 814 11.10 13.67 17.05
CA ASN A 814 11.45 13.43 15.64
C ASN A 814 12.03 12.02 15.39
N VAL A 815 12.35 11.25 16.44
CA VAL A 815 12.79 9.85 16.27
C VAL A 815 11.66 9.03 15.65
N GLY A 816 11.99 8.29 14.59
CA GLY A 816 11.04 7.59 13.72
C GLY A 816 10.42 8.47 12.64
N GLY A 817 10.71 9.78 12.59
CA GLY A 817 10.34 10.62 11.46
C GLY A 817 11.23 10.35 10.26
N GLN A 818 10.66 10.42 9.06
CA GLN A 818 11.42 10.34 7.81
C GLN A 818 11.73 11.73 7.26
N HIS A 819 12.96 11.95 6.83
CA HIS A 819 13.36 13.15 6.10
C HIS A 819 12.62 13.23 4.77
N THR A 820 12.06 14.39 4.44
CA THR A 820 11.41 14.56 3.13
C THR A 820 12.41 14.49 2.00
N HIS A 821 11.93 14.15 0.80
CA HIS A 821 12.68 14.26 -0.44
C HIS A 821 13.51 15.55 -0.50
N SER A 822 14.76 15.46 -0.97
CA SER A 822 15.65 16.62 -1.01
C SER A 822 16.61 16.58 -2.20
N PRO A 823 17.05 17.74 -2.71
CA PRO A 823 17.86 17.84 -3.92
C PRO A 823 19.32 17.37 -3.77
N LYS A 824 19.83 17.22 -2.54
CA LYS A 824 21.27 17.00 -2.30
C LYS A 824 21.58 15.87 -1.33
N GLN A 825 20.91 15.85 -0.19
CA GLN A 825 21.25 14.95 0.93
C GLN A 825 20.00 14.29 1.48
N HIS A 826 20.07 13.01 1.80
CA HIS A 826 18.92 12.28 2.34
C HIS A 826 18.35 12.92 3.62
N TRP A 827 19.20 13.53 4.45
CA TRP A 827 18.85 14.22 5.69
C TRP A 827 18.71 15.76 5.55
N GLY A 828 18.60 16.26 4.32
CA GLY A 828 18.65 17.71 4.06
C GLY A 828 17.40 18.47 4.49
N ALA A 829 16.27 17.78 4.63
CA ALA A 829 14.97 18.40 4.91
C ALA A 829 14.31 17.79 6.15
N VAL A 830 13.53 18.61 6.85
CA VAL A 830 12.93 18.25 8.15
C VAL A 830 11.94 17.08 8.04
N PRO A 831 11.87 16.21 9.06
CA PRO A 831 10.87 15.16 9.10
C PRO A 831 9.47 15.75 9.27
N ASN A 832 8.47 15.09 8.70
CA ASN A 832 7.07 15.44 8.97
C ASN A 832 6.13 14.25 8.79
N SER A 833 4.93 14.39 9.36
CA SER A 833 3.90 13.36 9.31
C SER A 833 3.37 13.09 7.89
N ALA A 834 3.50 14.02 6.95
CA ALA A 834 2.99 13.88 5.58
C ALA A 834 3.86 13.00 4.66
N HIS A 835 5.15 12.81 4.99
CA HIS A 835 6.11 12.07 4.17
C HIS A 835 6.70 10.84 4.90
N THR A 836 6.27 10.58 6.14
CA THR A 836 6.64 9.37 6.88
C THR A 836 5.67 8.23 6.56
N CYS A 837 6.03 7.26 5.73
CA CYS A 837 5.21 6.07 5.48
C CYS A 837 5.74 4.88 6.30
N LEU A 838 4.94 3.84 6.59
CA LEU A 838 5.43 2.70 7.40
C LEU A 838 5.15 1.32 6.83
N GLU A 839 4.31 1.21 5.80
CA GLU A 839 3.88 -0.09 5.28
C GLU A 839 5.04 -0.91 4.71
N TYR A 840 6.01 -0.24 4.08
CA TYR A 840 7.20 -0.87 3.54
C TYR A 840 8.00 -1.63 4.62
N ALA A 841 8.10 -1.07 5.84
CA ALA A 841 8.83 -1.67 6.95
C ALA A 841 8.12 -2.92 7.49
N LEU A 842 6.77 -2.90 7.54
CA LEU A 842 5.98 -4.09 7.87
C LEU A 842 6.08 -5.15 6.77
N HIS A 843 6.06 -4.78 5.49
CA HIS A 843 6.22 -5.72 4.39
C HIS A 843 7.61 -6.36 4.39
N TYR A 844 8.66 -5.56 4.65
CA TYR A 844 10.01 -6.06 4.88
C TYR A 844 10.03 -7.09 6.01
N TYR A 845 9.44 -6.78 7.18
CA TYR A 845 9.36 -7.71 8.30
C TYR A 845 8.64 -9.02 7.93
N TYR A 846 7.46 -8.93 7.33
CA TYR A 846 6.64 -10.10 6.99
C TYR A 846 7.28 -11.02 5.95
N LEU A 847 8.01 -10.46 4.98
CA LEU A 847 8.56 -11.21 3.86
C LEU A 847 9.99 -11.69 4.07
N THR A 848 10.78 -10.99 4.89
CA THR A 848 12.17 -11.36 5.19
C THR A 848 12.34 -12.00 6.57
N GLY A 849 11.34 -11.88 7.45
CA GLY A 849 11.39 -12.37 8.82
C GLY A 849 12.42 -11.65 9.69
N ASP A 850 12.91 -10.49 9.26
CA ASP A 850 13.90 -9.68 9.97
C ASP A 850 13.20 -8.63 10.86
N PRO A 851 13.27 -8.75 12.20
CA PRO A 851 12.55 -7.88 13.12
C PRO A 851 12.90 -6.39 13.04
N ARG A 852 14.01 -6.00 12.38
CA ARG A 852 14.34 -4.59 12.14
C ARG A 852 13.18 -3.82 11.49
N GLY A 853 12.45 -4.46 10.57
CA GLY A 853 11.27 -3.85 9.94
C GLY A 853 10.17 -3.50 10.94
N LEU A 854 9.93 -4.38 11.93
CA LEU A 854 8.97 -4.10 13.00
C LEU A 854 9.49 -3.03 13.95
N ASP A 855 10.77 -3.06 14.32
CA ASP A 855 11.39 -2.06 15.18
C ASP A 855 11.25 -0.65 14.60
N VAL A 856 11.57 -0.48 13.30
CA VAL A 856 11.43 0.81 12.61
C VAL A 856 9.96 1.21 12.43
N ALA A 857 9.05 0.26 12.17
CA ALA A 857 7.62 0.55 12.15
C ALA A 857 7.10 1.05 13.52
N LEU A 858 7.63 0.52 14.62
CA LEU A 858 7.32 0.99 15.98
C LEU A 858 7.91 2.39 16.25
N GLU A 859 9.11 2.69 15.74
CA GLU A 859 9.68 4.04 15.77
C GLU A 859 8.82 5.04 14.99
N HIS A 860 8.41 4.72 13.76
CA HIS A 860 7.43 5.52 13.00
C HIS A 860 6.13 5.73 13.79
N GLY A 861 5.63 4.69 14.46
CA GLY A 861 4.47 4.80 15.34
C GLY A 861 4.68 5.77 16.50
N ALA A 862 5.86 5.75 17.13
CA ALA A 862 6.21 6.68 18.21
C ALA A 862 6.26 8.13 17.70
N PHE A 863 6.86 8.36 16.52
CA PHE A 863 6.84 9.65 15.84
C PHE A 863 5.42 10.18 15.64
N PHE A 864 4.52 9.35 15.09
CA PHE A 864 3.12 9.75 14.88
C PHE A 864 2.36 10.06 16.17
N LEU A 865 2.61 9.29 17.24
CA LEU A 865 2.00 9.54 18.53
C LEU A 865 2.52 10.85 19.16
N ALA A 866 3.83 11.12 19.07
CA ALA A 866 4.41 12.38 19.54
C ALA A 866 3.89 13.58 18.75
N TRP A 867 3.80 13.44 17.41
CA TRP A 867 3.19 14.44 16.55
C TRP A 867 1.73 14.70 16.94
N TRP A 868 0.92 13.66 17.13
CA TRP A 868 -0.48 13.80 17.53
C TRP A 868 -0.63 14.48 18.90
N ASP A 869 0.23 14.12 19.85
CA ASP A 869 0.25 14.74 21.17
C ASP A 869 0.53 16.24 21.10
N ALA A 870 1.46 16.66 20.23
CA ALA A 870 1.74 18.08 20.00
C ALA A 870 0.53 18.81 19.36
N GLN A 871 -0.12 18.21 18.36
CA GLN A 871 -1.24 18.84 17.66
C GLN A 871 -2.50 18.98 18.53
N ARG A 872 -2.82 17.96 19.34
CA ARG A 872 -4.08 17.96 20.12
C ARG A 872 -4.11 19.01 21.25
N HIS A 873 -2.95 19.47 21.72
CA HIS A 873 -2.83 20.49 22.79
C HIS A 873 -2.69 21.92 22.27
N ALA A 874 -2.31 22.09 21.02
CA ALA A 874 -2.17 23.40 20.37
C ALA A 874 -2.64 23.28 18.91
N PRO A 875 -3.96 23.10 18.67
CA PRO A 875 -4.46 22.82 17.33
C PRO A 875 -4.09 23.98 16.42
N ALA A 876 -3.12 23.73 15.53
CA ALA A 876 -2.97 24.56 14.35
C ALA A 876 -4.34 24.63 13.66
N LYS A 877 -4.71 25.78 13.09
CA LYS A 877 -5.89 25.83 12.23
C LYS A 877 -5.67 24.79 11.14
N VAL A 878 -6.42 23.69 11.22
CA VAL A 878 -6.44 22.63 10.23
C VAL A 878 -6.57 23.30 8.85
N ASN A 879 -5.48 23.27 8.08
CA ASN A 879 -5.38 24.01 6.84
C ASN A 879 -5.77 23.10 5.68
N TRP A 880 -6.76 23.53 4.90
CA TRP A 880 -7.27 22.83 3.72
C TRP A 880 -6.20 22.57 2.64
N LEU A 881 -5.11 23.34 2.66
CA LEU A 881 -3.97 23.21 1.74
C LEU A 881 -2.96 22.11 2.15
N ASP A 882 -2.98 21.66 3.41
CA ASP A 882 -2.05 20.65 3.93
C ASP A 882 -2.78 19.45 4.56
N THR A 883 -3.63 18.81 3.76
CA THR A 883 -4.43 17.66 4.21
C THR A 883 -3.62 16.39 4.42
N ARG A 884 -2.46 16.26 3.75
CA ARG A 884 -1.60 15.07 3.81
C ARG A 884 -1.03 14.83 5.22
N THR A 885 -0.66 15.91 5.92
CA THR A 885 -0.17 15.90 7.31
C THR A 885 -1.14 15.24 8.30
N TRP A 886 -2.43 15.23 7.99
CA TRP A 886 -3.47 14.61 8.84
C TRP A 886 -3.89 13.22 8.37
N TYR A 887 -3.84 12.95 7.07
CA TYR A 887 -4.25 11.68 6.49
C TYR A 887 -3.23 10.56 6.66
N ASN A 888 -1.96 10.89 6.53
CA ASN A 888 -0.90 9.91 6.59
C ASN A 888 -0.74 9.23 7.98
N PRO A 889 -0.95 9.93 9.12
CA PRO A 889 -1.11 9.27 10.42
C PRO A 889 -2.17 8.16 10.45
N LEU A 890 -3.33 8.34 9.80
CA LEU A 890 -4.35 7.28 9.72
C LEU A 890 -3.88 6.09 8.86
N ARG A 891 -3.19 6.38 7.75
CA ARG A 891 -2.55 5.37 6.88
C ARG A 891 -1.53 4.54 7.66
N ALA A 892 -0.82 5.13 8.62
CA ALA A 892 0.23 4.49 9.42
C ALA A 892 -0.28 3.77 10.69
N LEU A 893 -1.09 4.43 11.52
CA LEU A 893 -1.45 3.93 12.85
C LEU A 893 -2.33 2.68 12.80
N ILE A 894 -3.21 2.53 11.81
CA ILE A 894 -4.09 1.36 11.70
C ILE A 894 -3.30 0.08 11.36
N PRO A 895 -2.41 0.05 10.34
CA PRO A 895 -1.58 -1.13 10.08
C PRO A 895 -0.69 -1.52 11.27
N LEU A 896 -0.21 -0.54 12.03
CA LEU A 896 0.58 -0.81 13.23
C LEU A 896 -0.28 -1.38 14.37
N TYR A 897 -1.53 -0.90 14.52
CA TYR A 897 -2.52 -1.54 15.38
C TYR A 897 -2.78 -2.98 14.94
N GLU A 898 -2.96 -3.27 13.65
CA GLU A 898 -3.17 -4.66 13.19
C GLU A 898 -1.94 -5.56 13.38
N ALA A 899 -0.73 -4.99 13.29
CA ALA A 899 0.51 -5.72 13.49
C ALA A 899 0.75 -6.08 14.97
N THR A 900 0.27 -5.26 15.90
CA THR A 900 0.61 -5.35 17.33
C THR A 900 -0.59 -5.63 18.24
N TRP A 901 -1.81 -5.36 17.77
CA TRP A 901 -3.04 -5.24 18.55
C TRP A 901 -2.95 -4.27 19.74
N ASP A 902 -2.01 -3.32 19.71
CA ASP A 902 -1.86 -2.30 20.76
C ASP A 902 -2.86 -1.15 20.56
N GLU A 903 -3.85 -1.11 21.45
CA GLU A 903 -4.97 -0.16 21.46
C GLU A 903 -4.57 1.32 21.44
N LYS A 904 -3.34 1.67 21.84
CA LYS A 904 -2.88 3.07 21.80
C LYS A 904 -2.89 3.63 20.38
N TYR A 905 -2.55 2.82 19.38
CA TYR A 905 -2.52 3.23 17.98
C TYR A 905 -3.93 3.41 17.43
N LEU A 906 -4.85 2.48 17.76
CA LEU A 906 -6.25 2.60 17.38
C LEU A 906 -6.92 3.82 18.03
N THR A 907 -6.59 4.10 19.30
CA THR A 907 -7.10 5.25 20.04
C THR A 907 -6.70 6.55 19.35
N ALA A 908 -5.40 6.75 19.07
CA ALA A 908 -4.92 7.93 18.37
C ALA A 908 -5.56 8.07 16.97
N ALA A 909 -5.67 6.96 16.22
CA ALA A 909 -6.31 6.98 14.90
C ALA A 909 -7.78 7.41 14.98
N LYS A 910 -8.55 6.93 15.96
CA LYS A 910 -9.95 7.34 16.17
C LYS A 910 -10.07 8.84 16.48
N GLU A 911 -9.18 9.37 17.33
CA GLU A 911 -9.20 10.80 17.67
C GLU A 911 -8.87 11.70 16.47
N ILE A 912 -7.87 11.32 15.66
CA ILE A 912 -7.52 12.01 14.41
C ILE A 912 -8.68 11.94 13.41
N ALA A 913 -9.30 10.77 13.26
CA ALA A 913 -10.41 10.57 12.36
C ALA A 913 -11.64 11.42 12.74
N GLU A 914 -11.95 11.53 14.05
CA GLU A 914 -13.02 12.39 14.54
C GLU A 914 -12.73 13.87 14.24
N LEU A 915 -11.49 14.34 14.45
CA LEU A 915 -11.10 15.71 14.11
C LEU A 915 -11.26 16.00 12.61
N LEU A 916 -10.95 15.03 11.74
CA LEU A 916 -11.11 15.17 10.29
C LEU A 916 -12.59 15.22 9.87
N LEU A 917 -13.47 14.50 10.57
CA LEU A 917 -14.92 14.61 10.38
C LEU A 917 -15.44 15.97 10.85
N GLU A 918 -15.06 16.41 12.05
CA GLU A 918 -15.49 17.69 12.63
C GLU A 918 -15.03 18.89 11.80
N SER A 919 -13.82 18.84 11.24
CA SER A 919 -13.29 19.93 10.40
C SER A 919 -13.90 19.99 8.99
N GLY A 920 -14.62 18.94 8.55
CA GLY A 920 -15.08 18.80 7.16
C GLY A 920 -13.97 18.43 6.17
N LEU A 921 -12.73 18.25 6.64
CA LEU A 921 -11.61 17.83 5.79
C LEU A 921 -11.84 16.46 5.16
N ALA A 922 -12.49 15.54 5.87
CA ALA A 922 -12.80 14.21 5.35
C ALA A 922 -13.72 14.23 4.11
N GLN A 923 -14.26 15.40 3.74
CA GLN A 923 -15.09 15.65 2.56
C GLN A 923 -14.37 16.53 1.50
N ASN A 924 -13.12 16.91 1.73
CA ASN A 924 -12.34 17.82 0.88
C ASN A 924 -11.87 17.13 -0.41
N GLN A 925 -12.16 17.72 -1.57
CA GLN A 925 -11.81 17.18 -2.91
C GLN A 925 -10.48 17.71 -3.46
N GLY A 926 -9.58 18.23 -2.61
CA GLY A 926 -8.29 18.80 -3.00
C GLY A 926 -7.28 17.79 -3.56
N HIS A 927 -6.18 18.29 -4.15
CA HIS A 927 -5.13 17.50 -4.84
C HIS A 927 -4.59 16.29 -4.05
N PHE A 928 -4.54 16.34 -2.72
CA PHE A 928 -3.97 15.29 -1.86
C PHE A 928 -4.99 14.38 -1.16
N ALA A 929 -6.28 14.46 -1.52
CA ALA A 929 -7.32 13.67 -0.86
C ALA A 929 -7.19 12.13 -1.04
N HIS A 930 -6.42 11.66 -2.03
CA HIS A 930 -6.16 10.23 -2.24
C HIS A 930 -5.37 9.57 -1.09
N PHE A 931 -4.48 10.32 -0.42
CA PHE A 931 -3.80 9.85 0.80
C PHE A 931 -4.79 9.60 1.93
N GLY A 932 -5.78 10.49 2.07
CA GLY A 932 -6.86 10.36 3.03
C GLY A 932 -7.73 9.15 2.78
N ALA A 933 -8.00 8.85 1.51
CA ALA A 933 -8.81 7.72 1.13
C ALA A 933 -8.23 6.38 1.62
N LYS A 934 -6.91 6.14 1.50
CA LYS A 934 -6.26 4.91 2.01
C LYS A 934 -6.34 4.78 3.54
N GLY A 935 -6.04 5.87 4.26
CA GLY A 935 -6.13 5.90 5.73
C GLY A 935 -7.56 5.74 6.25
N LEU A 936 -8.53 6.45 5.66
CA LEU A 936 -9.95 6.36 6.00
C LEU A 936 -10.54 4.99 5.65
N LYS A 937 -10.12 4.38 4.53
CA LYS A 937 -10.49 3.00 4.17
C LYS A 937 -10.10 2.03 5.29
N ARG A 938 -8.80 1.97 5.63
CA ARG A 938 -8.31 1.02 6.65
C ARG A 938 -8.93 1.31 8.01
N HIS A 939 -9.09 2.58 8.37
CA HIS A 939 -9.79 2.96 9.59
C HIS A 939 -11.25 2.46 9.59
N ALA A 940 -11.99 2.62 8.48
CA ALA A 940 -13.35 2.10 8.35
C ALA A 940 -13.40 0.57 8.47
N GLU A 941 -12.45 -0.14 7.86
CA GLU A 941 -12.34 -1.61 7.97
C GLU A 941 -12.02 -2.04 9.41
N ALA A 942 -11.12 -1.35 10.12
CA ALA A 942 -10.74 -1.70 11.47
C ALA A 942 -11.83 -1.38 12.53
N THR A 943 -12.52 -0.25 12.36
CA THR A 943 -13.47 0.29 13.36
C THR A 943 -14.92 -0.02 13.06
N GLN A 944 -15.26 -0.31 11.80
CA GLN A 944 -16.65 -0.44 11.34
C GLN A 944 -17.47 0.85 11.50
N ASP A 945 -16.79 2.02 11.59
CA ASP A 945 -17.46 3.31 11.75
C ASP A 945 -18.10 3.78 10.44
N ALA A 946 -19.43 3.76 10.41
CA ALA A 946 -20.23 4.17 9.26
C ALA A 946 -19.98 5.63 8.83
N ARG A 947 -19.64 6.53 9.77
CA ARG A 947 -19.38 7.94 9.49
C ARG A 947 -18.11 8.11 8.67
N ILE A 948 -17.05 7.39 9.07
CA ILE A 948 -15.76 7.37 8.36
C ILE A 948 -15.90 6.73 6.98
N ARG A 949 -16.64 5.62 6.90
CA ARG A 949 -16.95 4.98 5.60
C ARG A 949 -17.70 5.93 4.66
N ASN A 950 -18.71 6.64 5.17
CA ASN A 950 -19.46 7.60 4.36
C ASN A 950 -18.61 8.80 3.94
N ALA A 951 -17.70 9.26 4.80
CA ALA A 951 -16.74 10.31 4.44
C ALA A 951 -15.80 9.84 3.32
N PHE A 952 -15.27 8.61 3.41
CA PHE A 952 -14.51 7.98 2.34
C PHE A 952 -15.29 7.93 1.01
N ILE A 953 -16.55 7.49 1.03
CA ILE A 953 -17.39 7.42 -0.17
C ILE A 953 -17.61 8.81 -0.77
N ALA A 954 -17.87 9.82 0.07
CA ALA A 954 -18.03 11.21 -0.38
C ALA A 954 -16.75 11.75 -1.03
N LEU A 955 -15.60 11.41 -0.46
CA LEU A 955 -14.28 11.75 -0.99
C LEU A 955 -14.05 11.12 -2.37
N ALA A 956 -14.30 9.81 -2.50
CA ALA A 956 -14.20 9.08 -3.76
C ALA A 956 -15.17 9.64 -4.82
N ALA A 957 -16.41 9.96 -4.42
CA ALA A 957 -17.43 10.52 -5.30
C ALA A 957 -17.03 11.88 -5.87
N GLY A 958 -16.30 12.69 -5.10
CA GLY A 958 -15.73 13.94 -5.55
C GLY A 958 -14.73 13.76 -6.69
N PHE A 959 -13.80 12.82 -6.54
CA PHE A 959 -12.82 12.51 -7.60
C PHE A 959 -13.47 12.04 -8.90
N ALA A 960 -14.48 11.15 -8.80
CA ALA A 960 -15.21 10.68 -9.97
C ALA A 960 -16.00 11.78 -10.70
N GLN A 961 -16.27 12.92 -10.04
CA GLN A 961 -17.09 14.03 -10.56
C GLN A 961 -16.32 15.24 -11.06
N ALA A 962 -14.98 15.29 -10.90
CA ALA A 962 -14.15 16.43 -11.30
C ALA A 962 -13.33 16.14 -12.58
N PRO A 963 -13.95 16.15 -13.78
CA PRO A 963 -13.22 16.00 -15.03
C PRO A 963 -12.37 17.25 -15.29
N GLY A 964 -11.04 17.10 -15.30
CA GLY A 964 -10.13 18.15 -15.79
C GLY A 964 -9.31 18.89 -14.74
N LEU A 965 -9.21 18.41 -13.49
CA LEU A 965 -8.08 18.83 -12.67
C LEU A 965 -6.78 18.34 -13.36
N PRO A 966 -5.82 19.23 -13.66
CA PRO A 966 -4.52 18.80 -14.17
C PRO A 966 -3.80 18.10 -13.02
N GLY A 967 -3.82 16.77 -13.00
CA GLY A 967 -2.97 15.97 -12.12
C GLY A 967 -3.59 15.16 -10.95
N PRO A 968 -4.88 14.79 -10.88
CA PRO A 968 -5.29 13.76 -9.92
C PRO A 968 -5.91 12.53 -10.60
N SER A 969 -5.33 11.34 -10.38
CA SER A 969 -6.07 10.06 -10.13
C SER A 969 -5.33 8.75 -10.44
N VAL A 970 -4.01 8.72 -10.70
CA VAL A 970 -3.28 7.42 -10.70
C VAL A 970 -3.36 6.76 -9.31
N TYR A 971 -3.30 7.58 -8.25
CA TYR A 971 -3.46 7.21 -6.83
C TYR A 971 -4.88 6.83 -6.41
N GLY A 972 -5.81 6.79 -7.36
CA GLY A 972 -7.22 6.60 -7.11
C GLY A 972 -7.69 5.16 -7.29
N PHE A 973 -6.96 4.28 -7.98
CA PHE A 973 -7.54 3.00 -8.44
C PHE A 973 -8.04 2.13 -7.29
N GLU A 974 -7.20 1.90 -6.27
CA GLU A 974 -7.61 1.14 -5.08
C GLU A 974 -8.79 1.82 -4.36
N ASN A 975 -8.79 3.15 -4.29
CA ASN A 975 -9.85 3.93 -3.66
C ASN A 975 -11.16 3.85 -4.45
N MET A 976 -11.10 3.89 -5.77
CA MET A 976 -12.25 3.73 -6.66
C MET A 976 -12.78 2.30 -6.62
N GLN A 977 -11.89 1.30 -6.63
CA GLN A 977 -12.28 -0.09 -6.48
C GLN A 977 -12.95 -0.32 -5.12
N TYR A 978 -12.39 0.20 -4.04
CA TYR A 978 -13.00 0.08 -2.72
C TYR A 978 -14.31 0.84 -2.62
N ALA A 979 -14.41 2.04 -3.19
CA ALA A 979 -15.67 2.78 -3.29
C ALA A 979 -16.72 2.01 -4.11
N TYR A 980 -16.32 1.36 -5.19
CA TYR A 980 -17.19 0.46 -5.96
C TYR A 980 -17.62 -0.75 -5.12
N ASP A 981 -16.71 -1.40 -4.41
CA ASP A 981 -17.04 -2.54 -3.55
C ASP A 981 -18.01 -2.14 -2.42
N LEU A 982 -17.86 -0.90 -1.93
CA LEU A 982 -18.69 -0.30 -0.89
C LEU A 982 -19.98 0.33 -1.40
N THR A 983 -20.19 0.57 -2.69
CA THR A 983 -21.39 1.32 -3.17
C THR A 983 -22.09 0.68 -4.36
N GLY A 984 -21.38 -0.23 -5.00
CA GLY A 984 -21.78 -0.79 -6.27
C GLY A 984 -21.88 0.19 -7.43
N ASP A 985 -21.46 1.43 -7.24
CA ASP A 985 -21.59 2.46 -8.25
C ASP A 985 -20.52 2.28 -9.31
N ARG A 986 -20.93 1.79 -10.49
CA ARG A 986 -20.04 1.50 -11.62
C ARG A 986 -19.23 2.71 -12.08
N ARG A 987 -19.68 3.93 -11.78
CA ARG A 987 -18.91 5.16 -12.08
C ARG A 987 -17.54 5.15 -11.44
N PHE A 988 -17.40 4.58 -10.24
CA PHE A 988 -16.09 4.44 -9.60
C PHE A 988 -15.19 3.50 -10.39
N LEU A 989 -15.69 2.33 -10.77
CA LEU A 989 -14.94 1.34 -11.57
C LEU A 989 -14.55 1.91 -12.94
N GLU A 990 -15.47 2.59 -13.62
CA GLU A 990 -15.23 3.24 -14.92
C GLU A 990 -14.17 4.33 -14.80
N HIS A 991 -14.29 5.22 -13.81
CA HIS A 991 -13.30 6.25 -13.57
C HIS A 991 -11.93 5.67 -13.23
N GLY A 992 -11.86 4.67 -12.33
CA GLY A 992 -10.63 3.98 -11.99
C GLY A 992 -9.97 3.32 -13.20
N ALA A 993 -10.75 2.66 -14.07
CA ALA A 993 -10.25 2.06 -15.29
C ALA A 993 -9.72 3.10 -16.29
N ASP A 994 -10.38 4.25 -16.43
CA ASP A 994 -9.91 5.33 -17.29
C ASP A 994 -8.62 5.98 -16.74
N SER A 995 -8.52 6.19 -15.42
CA SER A 995 -7.28 6.67 -14.78
C SER A 995 -6.11 5.69 -14.99
N LEU A 996 -6.37 4.39 -14.88
CA LEU A 996 -5.35 3.36 -15.14
C LEU A 996 -4.87 3.38 -16.60
N ARG A 997 -5.78 3.55 -17.57
CA ARG A 997 -5.40 3.68 -18.99
C ARG A 997 -4.53 4.91 -19.25
N VAL A 998 -4.84 6.04 -18.61
CA VAL A 998 -4.02 7.25 -18.71
C VAL A 998 -2.62 6.98 -18.15
N ALA A 999 -2.52 6.34 -16.98
CA ALA A 999 -1.24 5.99 -16.37
C ALA A 999 -0.39 5.10 -17.26
N ILE A 1000 -0.99 4.06 -17.86
CA ILE A 1000 -0.31 3.18 -18.83
C ILE A 1000 0.21 3.95 -20.04
N HIS A 1001 -0.59 4.89 -20.56
CA HIS A 1001 -0.18 5.71 -21.71
C HIS A 1001 0.92 6.73 -21.36
N MET A 1002 1.09 7.07 -20.08
CA MET A 1002 2.17 7.94 -19.62
C MET A 1002 3.50 7.21 -19.45
N VAL A 1003 3.52 5.87 -19.43
CA VAL A 1003 4.75 5.10 -19.45
C VAL A 1003 5.37 5.20 -20.83
N ASN A 1004 6.54 5.83 -20.92
CA ASN A 1004 7.26 5.97 -22.17
C ASN A 1004 7.76 4.60 -22.65
N ARG A 1005 7.65 4.34 -23.95
CA ARG A 1005 8.00 3.07 -24.61
C ARG A 1005 8.82 3.36 -25.85
N ASP A 1006 10.07 3.76 -25.62
CA ASP A 1006 11.03 4.02 -26.69
C ASP A 1006 12.23 3.06 -26.54
N PRO A 1007 12.17 1.84 -27.12
CA PRO A 1007 13.29 0.90 -27.07
C PRO A 1007 14.56 1.42 -27.77
N GLY A 1008 14.47 2.53 -28.53
CA GLY A 1008 15.63 3.20 -29.12
C GLY A 1008 16.38 4.14 -28.15
N ASP A 1009 15.74 4.53 -27.05
CA ASP A 1009 16.35 5.30 -25.96
C ASP A 1009 16.18 4.56 -24.62
N PRO A 1010 17.15 3.73 -24.22
CA PRO A 1010 17.06 2.96 -22.97
C PRO A 1010 16.98 3.83 -21.70
N CYS A 1011 17.31 5.12 -21.79
CA CYS A 1011 17.17 6.08 -20.69
C CYS A 1011 15.72 6.50 -20.47
N ARG A 1012 14.87 6.33 -21.49
CA ARG A 1012 13.48 6.77 -21.50
C ARG A 1012 12.48 5.60 -21.62
N ASP A 1013 12.94 4.42 -22.04
CA ASP A 1013 12.09 3.23 -22.09
C ASP A 1013 11.64 2.80 -20.69
N GLY A 1014 10.34 2.83 -20.42
CA GLY A 1014 9.75 2.58 -19.11
C GLY A 1014 9.68 3.81 -18.20
N GLU A 1015 10.20 4.96 -18.62
CA GLU A 1015 10.09 6.20 -17.84
C GLU A 1015 8.61 6.58 -17.68
N ALA A 1016 8.12 6.53 -16.45
CA ALA A 1016 6.86 7.15 -16.07
C ALA A 1016 7.21 8.51 -15.46
N GLY A 1017 6.62 9.59 -15.97
CA GLY A 1017 6.91 10.92 -15.44
C GLY A 1017 6.52 11.05 -13.97
N GLY A 1018 7.45 10.82 -13.04
CA GLY A 1018 7.43 11.26 -11.64
C GLY A 1018 6.55 10.50 -10.62
N TRP A 1019 5.86 9.41 -10.96
CA TRP A 1019 4.78 8.91 -10.10
C TRP A 1019 4.70 7.38 -10.05
N TRP A 1020 5.51 6.77 -9.16
CA TRP A 1020 5.61 5.31 -9.02
C TRP A 1020 4.68 4.69 -7.96
N SER A 1021 4.04 5.51 -7.11
CA SER A 1021 3.27 5.02 -5.93
C SER A 1021 1.85 4.54 -6.22
#